data_AF-A0AAD4IS80-F1
#
_entry.id   AF-A0AAD4IS80-F1
#
_cell.length_a   1.000
_cell.length_b   1.000
_cell.length_c   1.000
_cell.angle_alpha   90.00
_cell.angle_beta   90.00
_cell.angle_gamma   90.00
#
_symmetry.space_group_name_H-M   'P 1'
#
loop_
_entity.id
_entity.type
_entity.pdbx_description
1 polymer ?
#
loop_
_entity_poly.entity_id
_entity_poly.type
_entity_poly.pdbx_seq_one_letter_code
_entity_poly.pdbx_strand_id
1 'polypeptide(L)'
;MNRGNDPNPFDEEEPEVNPFSNGGGSKSRIPKVVASTLGFGQKHDATVDIPLDTMNDSKKKDKELATWEADLNRREREIKRREEAVASAGVPVDDRNWPPFFPLIHHDIPNEIPVHAQKLQYLAFASWLGIVLCLTFNVIAITVCWIRGGGVKIFFLAIIYALMGCPLSYVLWYRPLYRAMRTDSALKFGWFFMFYLLHIGFCIFAAIAPPIVFHGQSLTGILAAVDVFSDHVLVGGTCYFDEMDLLPGGVCIVLLGITAELMGTPVSTVYTVQSLNSTCSISTPAKTHLGFNQKHVVFYSTSKRAISSSRRSAEISCSADEKTVVIGLAADSGCGKSTFMRRLTSVFGGAAEPPRGGNPDSNTLISDTTTVICLDDYHSLDRTGRKEKGVTALDPRANDFDLMYEQVKALKDGIAVDKPIYNHVSGLLDPPELIKPPKILVIEGLHPMFDQRVRDLLDFSIYLDISNEVKFAWKIQRDMAERGHSLESIKASIEARKPDFDAYIDPQKQYADAVIEVLPTQLIPDDNEGKVLRVRLIMKEGVKYFSPVYLFDEGSTISWIPCGRKLTCSYPGIKFAYGPDTYYGNEVSVLEMDGQFDRLDELIYVESHLSNISTKFYGEVTQQMLKHADFPGSNNGTGLFQTIVGLKIRDLYEQIVAARTAAPLEATKA
;
A
#
# COMPACT_ATOMS: atom_id res chain seq x y z
N MET A 1 -6.32 -7.34 -18.44
CA MET A 1 -5.70 -8.36 -19.32
C MET A 1 -5.67 -9.67 -18.56
N ASN A 2 -6.32 -10.70 -19.09
CA ASN A 2 -6.41 -12.04 -18.48
C ASN A 2 -5.02 -12.61 -18.22
N ARG A 3 -4.62 -12.75 -16.95
CA ARG A 3 -3.51 -13.61 -16.53
C ARG A 3 -4.09 -15.00 -16.28
N GLY A 4 -4.13 -15.81 -17.33
CA GLY A 4 -4.30 -17.24 -17.21
C GLY A 4 -2.92 -17.90 -17.31
N ASN A 5 -2.67 -18.82 -16.39
CA ASN A 5 -1.59 -19.81 -16.37
C ASN A 5 -0.21 -19.30 -15.96
N ASP A 6 0.07 -19.39 -14.65
CA ASP A 6 1.42 -19.49 -14.13
C ASP A 6 1.65 -20.97 -13.74
N PRO A 7 2.44 -21.76 -14.48
CA PRO A 7 2.74 -23.12 -14.07
C PRO A 7 3.59 -23.13 -12.80
N ASN A 8 3.15 -23.88 -11.79
CA ASN A 8 3.93 -24.14 -10.58
C ASN A 8 5.34 -24.62 -11.01
N PRO A 9 6.41 -23.85 -10.74
CA PRO A 9 7.74 -24.13 -11.27
C PRO A 9 8.44 -25.34 -10.62
N PHE A 10 7.71 -26.08 -9.77
CA PHE A 10 8.15 -27.27 -9.04
C PHE A 10 7.29 -28.51 -9.34
N ASP A 11 6.38 -28.44 -10.32
CA ASP A 11 5.75 -29.64 -10.89
C ASP A 11 6.80 -30.32 -11.79
N GLU A 12 7.62 -31.19 -11.19
CA GLU A 12 8.76 -31.85 -11.86
C GLU A 12 8.39 -33.19 -12.53
N GLU A 13 7.15 -33.42 -12.94
CA GLU A 13 6.78 -34.67 -13.63
C GLU A 13 5.78 -34.46 -14.77
N GLU A 14 6.25 -34.62 -16.01
CA GLU A 14 5.39 -35.16 -17.07
C GLU A 14 5.28 -36.69 -16.86
N PRO A 15 4.11 -37.30 -17.11
CA PRO A 15 3.91 -38.72 -16.83
C PRO A 15 4.82 -39.60 -17.71
N GLU A 16 5.69 -40.37 -17.07
CA GLU A 16 6.47 -41.43 -17.72
C GLU A 16 5.51 -42.45 -18.37
N VAL A 17 5.54 -42.54 -19.70
CA VAL A 17 4.91 -43.63 -20.44
C VAL A 17 5.85 -44.84 -20.39
N ASN A 18 5.45 -45.83 -19.61
CA ASN A 18 6.19 -47.08 -19.39
C ASN A 18 6.35 -47.88 -20.72
N PRO A 19 7.58 -48.22 -21.17
CA PRO A 19 7.81 -48.83 -22.49
C PRO A 19 7.63 -50.36 -22.54
N PHE A 20 7.14 -51.00 -21.46
CA PHE A 20 6.94 -52.44 -21.41
C PHE A 20 5.55 -52.83 -20.86
N SER A 21 4.50 -52.58 -21.64
CA SER A 21 3.24 -53.30 -21.50
C SER A 21 2.74 -53.77 -22.87
N ASN A 22 3.25 -54.91 -23.31
CA ASN A 22 2.78 -55.61 -24.50
C ASN A 22 1.82 -56.72 -24.03
N GLY A 23 0.54 -56.63 -24.40
CA GLY A 23 -0.45 -57.66 -24.07
C GLY A 23 -1.90 -57.34 -24.43
N GLY A 24 -2.30 -57.59 -25.68
CA GLY A 24 -3.62 -58.17 -25.99
C GLY A 24 -4.82 -57.25 -26.27
N GLY A 25 -4.91 -56.75 -27.50
CA GLY A 25 -6.09 -56.68 -28.38
C GLY A 25 -7.49 -56.31 -27.86
N SER A 26 -8.08 -55.25 -28.41
CA SER A 26 -9.21 -55.34 -29.36
C SER A 26 -9.55 -53.96 -29.97
N LYS A 27 -10.07 -54.00 -31.19
CA LYS A 27 -10.20 -52.89 -32.16
C LYS A 27 -11.43 -52.03 -31.89
N SER A 28 -11.33 -50.71 -32.04
CA SER A 28 -12.27 -49.94 -32.88
C SER A 28 -11.63 -48.65 -33.40
N ARG A 29 -12.10 -48.19 -34.55
CA ARG A 29 -11.37 -47.49 -35.60
C ARG A 29 -11.90 -46.05 -35.71
N ILE A 30 -11.04 -45.05 -35.52
CA ILE A 30 -11.30 -43.65 -35.92
C ILE A 30 -10.41 -43.36 -37.14
N PRO A 31 -10.94 -42.83 -38.26
CA PRO A 31 -10.10 -42.28 -39.32
C PRO A 31 -9.74 -40.81 -39.04
N LYS A 32 -8.56 -40.44 -39.53
CA LYS A 32 -7.81 -39.22 -39.27
C LYS A 32 -7.63 -38.45 -40.60
N VAL A 33 -7.40 -37.12 -40.48
CA VAL A 33 -6.82 -36.17 -41.47
C VAL A 33 -7.80 -35.77 -42.60
N VAL A 34 -7.93 -34.52 -43.08
CA VAL A 34 -6.90 -33.62 -43.65
C VAL A 34 -7.35 -32.14 -43.64
N ALA A 35 -6.36 -31.26 -43.53
CA ALA A 35 -6.41 -29.80 -43.60
C ALA A 35 -6.58 -29.24 -45.03
N SER A 36 -7.13 -28.02 -45.16
CA SER A 36 -6.65 -27.04 -46.16
C SER A 36 -7.29 -25.66 -45.99
N THR A 37 -6.44 -24.66 -46.17
CA THR A 37 -6.60 -23.21 -46.06
C THR A 37 -7.29 -22.57 -47.28
N LEU A 38 -7.74 -21.31 -47.09
CA LEU A 38 -7.92 -20.21 -48.06
C LEU A 38 -9.19 -20.15 -48.93
N GLY A 39 -9.81 -18.95 -48.97
CA GLY A 39 -10.64 -18.50 -50.09
C GLY A 39 -11.74 -17.49 -49.76
N PHE A 40 -11.48 -16.21 -50.01
CA PHE A 40 -12.39 -15.07 -49.87
C PHE A 40 -13.46 -15.00 -50.99
N GLY A 41 -14.71 -14.72 -50.63
CA GLY A 41 -15.62 -13.75 -51.28
C GLY A 41 -16.45 -14.14 -52.53
N GLN A 42 -17.78 -14.15 -52.43
CA GLN A 42 -18.70 -13.10 -52.96
C GLN A 42 -20.20 -13.49 -52.92
N LYS A 43 -20.99 -12.59 -52.30
CA LYS A 43 -22.33 -12.06 -52.64
C LYS A 43 -23.59 -12.94 -52.84
N HIS A 44 -24.57 -12.62 -51.97
CA HIS A 44 -26.05 -12.53 -52.12
C HIS A 44 -26.84 -13.75 -52.61
N ASP A 45 -27.76 -14.29 -51.79
CA ASP A 45 -29.14 -13.80 -51.71
C ASP A 45 -29.87 -14.37 -50.47
N ALA A 46 -30.95 -13.70 -50.07
CA ALA A 46 -31.67 -13.90 -48.82
C ALA A 46 -32.58 -15.15 -48.82
N THR A 47 -32.58 -15.88 -47.70
CA THR A 47 -33.79 -16.50 -47.12
C THR A 47 -33.50 -16.81 -45.65
N VAL A 48 -34.25 -16.13 -44.78
CA VAL A 48 -34.21 -16.33 -43.33
C VAL A 48 -35.15 -17.48 -43.01
N ASP A 49 -34.59 -18.65 -42.70
CA ASP A 49 -35.27 -19.69 -41.94
C ASP A 49 -34.50 -19.87 -40.63
N ILE A 50 -35.10 -19.40 -39.53
CA ILE A 50 -34.59 -19.53 -38.17
C ILE A 50 -35.01 -20.91 -37.64
N PRO A 51 -34.09 -21.84 -37.32
CA PRO A 51 -34.45 -23.07 -36.62
C PRO A 51 -34.65 -22.78 -35.13
N LEU A 52 -35.80 -23.23 -34.61
CA LEU A 52 -36.16 -23.24 -33.20
C LEU A 52 -35.26 -24.19 -32.39
N ASP A 53 -34.28 -23.64 -31.67
CA ASP A 53 -33.61 -24.29 -30.55
C ASP A 53 -33.50 -23.32 -29.36
N THR A 54 -34.65 -22.91 -28.81
CA THR A 54 -34.76 -21.87 -27.76
C THR A 54 -35.38 -22.37 -26.45
N MET A 55 -35.19 -23.65 -26.09
CA MET A 55 -35.65 -24.15 -24.77
C MET A 55 -34.53 -24.59 -23.82
N ASN A 56 -33.37 -25.02 -24.32
CA ASN A 56 -32.27 -25.45 -23.44
C ASN A 56 -31.39 -24.28 -22.99
N ASP A 57 -31.26 -23.24 -23.82
CA ASP A 57 -30.47 -22.05 -23.52
C ASP A 57 -31.20 -21.09 -22.57
N SER A 58 -32.55 -21.05 -22.61
CA SER A 58 -33.36 -20.32 -21.62
C SER A 58 -33.21 -20.96 -20.25
N LYS A 59 -33.42 -22.27 -20.11
CA LYS A 59 -33.32 -22.95 -18.80
C LYS A 59 -31.93 -22.82 -18.17
N LYS A 60 -30.87 -22.79 -19.00
CA LYS A 60 -29.51 -22.54 -18.53
C LYS A 60 -29.32 -21.08 -18.08
N LYS A 61 -29.78 -20.12 -18.89
CA LYS A 61 -29.75 -18.70 -18.54
C LYS A 61 -30.62 -18.36 -17.32
N ASP A 62 -31.78 -18.98 -17.17
CA ASP A 62 -32.69 -18.81 -16.03
C ASP A 62 -32.04 -19.33 -14.75
N LYS A 63 -31.30 -20.45 -14.84
CA LYS A 63 -30.54 -21.01 -13.73
C LYS A 63 -29.31 -20.15 -13.37
N GLU A 64 -28.61 -19.62 -14.37
CA GLU A 64 -27.51 -18.67 -14.18
C GLU A 64 -28.02 -17.35 -13.57
N LEU A 65 -29.12 -16.79 -14.08
CA LEU A 65 -29.79 -15.60 -13.54
C LEU A 65 -30.24 -15.82 -12.10
N ALA A 66 -30.82 -16.97 -11.77
CA ALA A 66 -31.19 -17.29 -10.40
C ALA A 66 -29.96 -17.36 -9.47
N THR A 67 -28.81 -17.86 -9.95
CA THR A 67 -27.56 -17.85 -9.16
C THR A 67 -26.99 -16.44 -9.00
N TRP A 68 -27.06 -15.61 -10.05
CA TRP A 68 -26.62 -14.21 -9.99
C TRP A 68 -27.52 -13.35 -9.10
N GLU A 69 -28.84 -13.55 -9.15
CA GLU A 69 -29.80 -12.90 -8.26
C GLU A 69 -29.59 -13.32 -6.81
N ALA A 70 -29.31 -14.60 -6.54
CA ALA A 70 -29.00 -15.09 -5.20
C ALA A 70 -27.67 -14.50 -4.67
N ASP A 71 -26.64 -14.37 -5.52
CA ASP A 71 -25.36 -13.78 -5.17
C ASP A 71 -25.47 -12.25 -4.96
N LEU A 72 -26.21 -11.54 -5.81
CA LEU A 72 -26.49 -10.12 -5.64
C LEU A 72 -27.27 -9.86 -4.35
N ASN A 73 -28.33 -10.62 -4.08
CA ASN A 73 -29.10 -10.48 -2.83
C ASN A 73 -28.27 -10.85 -1.59
N ARG A 74 -27.26 -11.71 -1.73
CA ARG A 74 -26.29 -12.00 -0.66
C ARG A 74 -25.38 -10.80 -0.43
N ARG A 75 -24.80 -10.23 -1.49
CA ARG A 75 -23.93 -9.05 -1.42
C ARG A 75 -24.67 -7.82 -0.91
N GLU A 76 -25.90 -7.57 -1.34
CA GLU A 76 -26.73 -6.46 -0.81
C GLU A 76 -27.07 -6.65 0.66
N ARG A 77 -27.40 -7.87 1.10
CA ARG A 77 -27.65 -8.15 2.53
C ARG A 77 -26.38 -8.06 3.37
N GLU A 78 -25.22 -8.33 2.79
CA GLU A 78 -23.92 -8.21 3.44
C GLU A 78 -23.48 -6.74 3.51
N ILE A 79 -23.67 -5.96 2.44
CA ILE A 79 -23.44 -4.51 2.42
C ILE A 79 -24.36 -3.82 3.43
N LYS A 80 -25.67 -4.12 3.42
CA LYS A 80 -26.62 -3.54 4.37
C LYS A 80 -26.29 -3.88 5.82
N ARG A 81 -25.85 -5.12 6.10
CA ARG A 81 -25.37 -5.50 7.43
C ARG A 81 -24.04 -4.85 7.81
N ARG A 82 -23.14 -4.61 6.84
CA ARG A 82 -21.91 -3.86 7.06
C ARG A 82 -22.20 -2.39 7.36
N GLU A 83 -23.16 -1.77 6.66
CA GLU A 83 -23.64 -0.41 6.95
C GLU A 83 -24.25 -0.32 8.35
N GLU A 84 -25.08 -1.29 8.74
CA GLU A 84 -25.66 -1.39 10.08
C GLU A 84 -24.59 -1.66 11.17
N ALA A 85 -23.60 -2.52 10.89
CA ALA A 85 -22.51 -2.83 11.82
C ALA A 85 -21.57 -1.64 12.02
N VAL A 86 -21.21 -0.92 10.95
CA VAL A 86 -20.43 0.32 11.00
C VAL A 86 -21.17 1.41 11.78
N ALA A 87 -22.50 1.54 11.58
CA ALA A 87 -23.33 2.45 12.36
C ALA A 87 -23.40 2.06 13.86
N SER A 88 -23.31 0.76 14.19
CA SER A 88 -23.35 0.27 15.57
C SER A 88 -22.00 0.30 16.31
N ALA A 89 -20.88 0.27 15.59
CA ALA A 89 -19.53 0.13 16.14
C ALA A 89 -18.87 1.45 16.57
N GLY A 90 -19.53 2.60 16.39
CA GLY A 90 -19.02 3.90 16.86
C GLY A 90 -17.69 4.34 16.22
N VAL A 91 -17.30 3.73 15.08
CA VAL A 91 -16.30 4.29 14.17
C VAL A 91 -16.83 5.68 13.78
N PRO A 92 -16.02 6.77 13.81
CA PRO A 92 -16.49 8.07 13.38
C PRO A 92 -16.84 7.96 11.89
N VAL A 93 -18.12 7.69 11.64
CA VAL A 93 -18.76 8.00 10.38
C VAL A 93 -18.55 9.51 10.23
N ASP A 94 -18.19 9.93 9.03
CA ASP A 94 -18.10 11.32 8.59
C ASP A 94 -19.54 11.90 8.66
N ASP A 95 -20.06 12.05 9.88
CA ASP A 95 -21.41 12.45 10.17
C ASP A 95 -21.52 13.85 9.62
N ARG A 96 -22.32 14.00 8.57
CA ARG A 96 -22.64 15.29 8.01
C ARG A 96 -23.28 16.07 9.16
N ASN A 97 -22.60 17.10 9.63
CA ASN A 97 -22.96 17.81 10.86
C ASN A 97 -23.28 19.28 10.57
N TRP A 98 -23.08 19.72 9.33
CA TRP A 98 -23.20 21.12 8.94
C TRP A 98 -23.87 21.27 7.56
N PRO A 99 -24.75 22.26 7.34
CA PRO A 99 -25.37 23.15 8.34
C PRO A 99 -26.27 22.40 9.32
N PRO A 100 -26.47 22.90 10.56
CA PRO A 100 -27.25 22.22 11.61
C PRO A 100 -28.70 21.88 11.24
N PHE A 101 -29.28 22.60 10.29
CA PHE A 101 -30.65 22.42 9.80
C PHE A 101 -30.75 21.51 8.56
N PHE A 102 -29.63 21.21 7.89
CA PHE A 102 -29.60 20.31 6.75
C PHE A 102 -28.19 19.70 6.57
N PRO A 103 -27.84 18.63 7.31
CA PRO A 103 -26.50 18.08 7.34
C PRO A 103 -26.05 17.56 5.97
N LEU A 104 -25.20 18.33 5.29
CA LEU A 104 -24.68 18.03 3.95
C LEU A 104 -23.20 17.71 3.96
N ILE A 105 -22.43 18.32 4.87
CA ILE A 105 -20.98 18.19 4.95
C ILE A 105 -20.56 17.84 6.38
N HIS A 106 -19.48 17.05 6.51
CA HIS A 106 -18.79 16.84 7.77
C HIS A 106 -17.79 17.97 8.00
N HIS A 107 -17.84 18.56 9.18
CA HIS A 107 -17.01 19.69 9.55
C HIS A 107 -16.75 19.71 11.06
N ASP A 108 -15.58 19.26 11.50
CA ASP A 108 -15.18 19.19 12.91
C ASP A 108 -13.75 19.72 13.13
N ILE A 109 -13.62 21.05 13.17
CA ILE A 109 -12.32 21.74 13.33
C ILE A 109 -11.60 21.39 14.65
N PRO A 110 -12.27 21.34 15.83
CA PRO A 110 -11.60 21.05 17.10
C PRO A 110 -10.93 19.68 17.18
N ASN A 111 -11.53 18.66 16.55
CA ASN A 111 -11.10 17.27 16.70
C ASN A 111 -10.19 16.80 15.55
N GLU A 112 -10.37 17.32 14.33
CA GLU A 112 -9.61 16.87 13.15
C GLU A 112 -8.33 17.68 12.85
N ILE A 113 -8.22 18.92 13.34
CA ILE A 113 -7.13 19.83 12.97
C ILE A 113 -6.24 20.09 14.19
N PRO A 114 -4.90 20.00 14.07
CA PRO A 114 -4.00 20.22 15.19
C PRO A 114 -4.12 21.66 15.73
N VAL A 115 -4.01 21.82 17.05
CA VAL A 115 -4.30 23.07 17.79
C VAL A 115 -3.62 24.32 17.22
N HIS A 116 -2.43 24.18 16.64
CA HIS A 116 -1.69 25.29 16.04
C HIS A 116 -2.31 25.81 14.72
N ALA A 117 -3.01 24.96 13.96
CA ALA A 117 -3.62 25.29 12.67
C ALA A 117 -5.12 25.65 12.79
N GLN A 118 -5.76 25.38 13.92
CA GLN A 118 -7.19 25.62 14.13
C GLN A 118 -7.60 27.09 13.91
N LYS A 119 -6.80 28.05 14.40
CA LYS A 119 -7.09 29.49 14.22
C LYS A 119 -7.21 29.87 12.75
N LEU A 120 -6.30 29.36 11.93
CA LEU A 120 -6.27 29.62 10.50
C LEU A 120 -7.45 28.94 9.78
N GLN A 121 -7.82 27.74 10.20
CA GLN A 121 -9.00 27.07 9.65
C GLN A 121 -10.30 27.80 9.99
N TYR A 122 -10.46 28.29 11.23
CA TYR A 122 -11.63 29.09 11.60
C TYR A 122 -11.74 30.38 10.79
N LEU A 123 -10.60 31.02 10.51
CA LEU A 123 -10.53 32.21 9.66
C LEU A 123 -10.92 31.89 8.21
N ALA A 124 -10.44 30.78 7.67
CA ALA A 124 -10.81 30.30 6.34
C ALA A 124 -12.30 29.93 6.25
N PHE A 125 -12.86 29.32 7.29
CA PHE A 125 -14.28 28.97 7.36
C PHE A 125 -15.17 30.22 7.42
N ALA A 126 -14.81 31.20 8.25
CA ALA A 126 -15.50 32.49 8.29
C ALA A 126 -15.47 33.20 6.93
N SER A 127 -14.33 33.15 6.23
CA SER A 127 -14.19 33.72 4.88
C SER A 127 -15.11 33.05 3.87
N TRP A 128 -15.21 31.72 3.91
CA TRP A 128 -16.10 30.97 3.02
C TRP A 128 -17.58 31.29 3.32
N LEU A 129 -17.98 31.38 4.58
CA LEU A 129 -19.33 31.80 4.96
C LEU A 129 -19.65 33.23 4.50
N GLY A 130 -18.66 34.13 4.55
CA GLY A 130 -18.76 35.49 4.01
C GLY A 130 -19.07 35.53 2.51
N ILE A 131 -18.47 34.64 1.71
CA ILE A 131 -18.76 34.51 0.27
C ILE A 131 -20.21 34.06 0.05
N VAL A 132 -20.69 33.09 0.83
CA VAL A 132 -22.09 32.61 0.75
C VAL A 132 -23.08 33.73 1.09
N LEU A 133 -22.79 34.50 2.14
CA LEU A 133 -23.61 35.64 2.54
C LEU A 133 -23.65 36.72 1.44
N CYS A 134 -22.49 37.05 0.88
CA CYS A 134 -22.37 38.01 -0.20
C CYS A 134 -23.16 37.60 -1.45
N LEU A 135 -23.02 36.35 -1.91
CA LEU A 135 -23.75 35.87 -3.09
C LEU A 135 -25.26 35.84 -2.86
N THR A 136 -25.68 35.55 -1.63
CA THR A 136 -27.09 35.59 -1.24
C THR A 136 -27.63 37.02 -1.27
N PHE A 137 -26.89 37.98 -0.74
CA PHE A 137 -27.29 39.39 -0.77
C PHE A 137 -27.30 39.96 -2.19
N ASN A 138 -26.34 39.57 -3.04
CA ASN A 138 -26.34 39.92 -4.46
C ASN A 138 -27.62 39.46 -5.17
N VAL A 139 -28.12 38.24 -4.87
CA VAL A 139 -29.42 37.78 -5.41
C VAL A 139 -30.56 38.67 -4.92
N ILE A 140 -30.58 39.08 -3.65
CA ILE A 140 -31.61 39.96 -3.10
C ILE A 140 -31.59 41.33 -3.77
N ALA A 141 -30.41 41.96 -3.89
CA ALA A 141 -30.22 43.27 -4.51
C ALA A 141 -30.70 43.27 -5.98
N ILE A 142 -30.28 42.26 -6.75
CA ILE A 142 -30.69 42.12 -8.16
C ILE A 142 -32.18 41.81 -8.29
N THR A 143 -32.77 41.08 -7.35
CA THR A 143 -34.23 40.84 -7.32
C THR A 143 -35.01 42.14 -7.14
N VAL A 144 -34.54 43.04 -6.27
CA VAL A 144 -35.16 44.37 -6.08
C VAL A 144 -35.03 45.22 -7.34
N CYS A 145 -33.87 45.19 -8.01
CA CYS A 145 -33.66 45.88 -9.28
C CYS A 145 -34.56 45.31 -10.40
N TRP A 146 -34.75 44.00 -10.44
CA TRP A 146 -35.63 43.34 -11.40
C TRP A 146 -37.11 43.76 -11.23
N ILE A 147 -37.60 43.80 -9.99
CA ILE A 147 -38.99 44.23 -9.68
C ILE A 147 -39.24 45.69 -10.11
N ARG A 148 -38.21 46.54 -10.16
CA ARG A 148 -38.29 47.94 -10.61
C ARG A 148 -38.12 48.13 -12.13
N GLY A 149 -38.15 47.05 -12.92
CA GLY A 149 -38.05 47.10 -14.38
C GLY A 149 -36.68 46.73 -14.93
N GLY A 150 -35.80 46.13 -14.12
CA GLY A 150 -34.51 45.60 -14.57
C GLY A 150 -34.64 44.42 -15.53
N GLY A 151 -33.61 44.18 -16.34
CA GLY A 151 -33.61 43.11 -17.34
C GLY A 151 -33.58 41.70 -16.72
N VAL A 152 -34.46 40.81 -17.20
CA VAL A 152 -34.59 39.43 -16.68
C VAL A 152 -33.29 38.60 -16.78
N LYS A 153 -32.45 38.88 -17.78
CA LYS A 153 -31.16 38.19 -17.98
C LYS A 153 -30.21 38.37 -16.80
N ILE A 154 -30.25 39.53 -16.15
CA ILE A 154 -29.40 39.92 -15.03
C ILE A 154 -29.78 39.09 -13.79
N PHE A 155 -31.08 38.97 -13.54
CA PHE A 155 -31.66 38.17 -12.47
C PHE A 155 -31.26 36.69 -12.58
N PHE A 156 -31.40 36.09 -13.77
CA PHE A 156 -30.99 34.69 -13.98
C PHE A 156 -29.48 34.49 -13.78
N LEU A 157 -28.65 35.44 -14.20
CA LEU A 157 -27.20 35.30 -14.04
C LEU A 157 -26.76 35.38 -12.58
N ALA A 158 -27.38 36.25 -11.77
CA ALA A 158 -27.12 36.34 -10.33
C ALA A 158 -27.47 35.02 -9.60
N ILE A 159 -28.58 34.38 -9.98
CA ILE A 159 -28.98 33.06 -9.46
C ILE A 159 -27.96 31.98 -9.86
N ILE A 160 -27.52 31.97 -11.12
CA ILE A 160 -26.51 31.02 -11.60
C ILE A 160 -25.19 31.18 -10.81
N TYR A 161 -24.76 32.41 -10.54
CA TYR A 161 -23.57 32.67 -9.72
C TYR A 161 -23.74 32.22 -8.27
N ALA A 162 -24.92 32.40 -7.66
CA ALA A 162 -25.17 31.91 -6.31
C ALA A 162 -25.21 30.38 -6.24
N LEU A 163 -25.87 29.73 -7.21
CA LEU A 163 -26.01 28.28 -7.25
C LEU A 163 -24.70 27.55 -7.58
N MET A 164 -23.86 28.10 -8.46
CA MET A 164 -22.59 27.49 -8.82
C MET A 164 -21.42 27.99 -7.97
N GLY A 165 -21.42 29.27 -7.57
CA GLY A 165 -20.32 29.90 -6.84
C GLY A 165 -20.12 29.33 -5.43
N CYS A 166 -21.21 29.05 -4.71
CA CYS A 166 -21.16 28.43 -3.37
C CYS A 166 -20.52 27.01 -3.39
N PRO A 167 -20.98 26.05 -4.21
CA PRO A 167 -20.37 24.72 -4.25
C PRO A 167 -18.98 24.74 -4.90
N LEU A 168 -18.75 25.58 -5.92
CA LEU A 168 -17.46 25.64 -6.61
C LEU A 168 -16.37 26.22 -5.71
N SER A 169 -16.65 27.27 -4.93
CA SER A 169 -15.70 27.82 -3.94
C SER A 169 -15.36 26.80 -2.85
N TYR A 170 -16.36 26.03 -2.38
CA TYR A 170 -16.14 24.96 -1.42
C TYR A 170 -15.19 23.88 -1.96
N VAL A 171 -15.42 23.40 -3.18
CA VAL A 171 -14.65 22.32 -3.79
C VAL A 171 -13.25 22.76 -4.25
N LEU A 172 -13.12 23.98 -4.78
CA LEU A 172 -11.87 24.43 -5.39
C LEU A 172 -10.83 24.90 -4.37
N TRP A 173 -11.22 25.55 -3.27
CA TRP A 173 -10.24 26.10 -2.34
C TRP A 173 -10.47 25.70 -0.88
N TYR A 174 -11.70 25.73 -0.37
CA TYR A 174 -11.95 25.46 1.06
C TYR A 174 -11.70 23.99 1.43
N ARG A 175 -12.23 23.05 0.64
CA ARG A 175 -12.06 21.60 0.88
C ARG A 175 -10.61 21.14 0.69
N PRO A 176 -9.85 21.58 -0.34
CA PRO A 176 -8.42 21.32 -0.43
C PRO A 176 -7.63 21.88 0.76
N LEU A 177 -7.94 23.09 1.23
CA LEU A 177 -7.31 23.70 2.41
C LEU A 177 -7.57 22.88 3.68
N TYR A 178 -8.84 22.52 3.96
CA TYR A 178 -9.22 21.70 5.10
C TYR A 178 -8.47 20.35 5.10
N ARG A 179 -8.36 19.70 3.93
CA ARG A 179 -7.61 18.45 3.77
C ARG A 179 -6.10 18.62 3.94
N ALA A 180 -5.54 19.74 3.49
CA ALA A 180 -4.13 20.05 3.65
C ALA A 180 -3.80 20.26 5.13
N MET A 181 -4.59 21.05 5.85
CA MET A 181 -4.46 21.30 7.30
C MET A 181 -4.59 20.02 8.15
N ARG A 182 -5.47 19.09 7.76
CA ARG A 182 -5.65 17.81 8.46
C ARG A 182 -4.45 16.86 8.31
N THR A 183 -3.70 16.95 7.21
CA THR A 183 -2.66 15.96 6.88
C THR A 183 -1.26 16.53 6.79
N ASP A 184 -1.09 17.81 7.13
CA ASP A 184 0.17 18.58 7.14
C ASP A 184 1.08 18.34 5.91
N SER A 185 0.46 18.19 4.73
CA SER A 185 1.15 17.74 3.52
C SER A 185 1.43 18.91 2.59
N ALA A 186 2.71 19.21 2.36
CA ALA A 186 3.16 20.29 1.47
C ALA A 186 2.61 20.18 0.04
N LEU A 187 2.47 18.96 -0.49
CA LEU A 187 1.90 18.74 -1.84
C LEU A 187 0.41 19.11 -1.90
N LYS A 188 -0.36 18.87 -0.83
CA LYS A 188 -1.77 19.24 -0.76
C LYS A 188 -1.95 20.75 -0.59
N PHE A 189 -1.04 21.41 0.13
CA PHE A 189 -0.96 22.87 0.15
C PHE A 189 -0.68 23.46 -1.24
N GLY A 190 0.19 22.84 -2.04
CA GLY A 190 0.45 23.26 -3.43
C GLY A 190 -0.82 23.29 -4.31
N TRP A 191 -1.65 22.25 -4.23
CA TRP A 191 -2.93 22.20 -4.94
C TRP A 191 -3.92 23.28 -4.47
N PHE A 192 -3.95 23.58 -3.16
CA PHE A 192 -4.73 24.69 -2.62
C PHE A 192 -4.28 26.04 -3.23
N PHE A 193 -2.99 26.36 -3.20
CA PHE A 193 -2.50 27.66 -3.70
C PHE A 193 -2.81 27.88 -5.18
N MET A 194 -2.72 26.83 -6.00
CA MET A 194 -3.03 26.92 -7.44
C MET A 194 -4.50 27.32 -7.69
N PHE A 195 -5.45 26.64 -7.06
CA PHE A 195 -6.88 26.94 -7.25
C PHE A 195 -7.32 28.20 -6.51
N TYR A 196 -6.69 28.52 -5.40
CA TYR A 196 -6.95 29.74 -4.64
C TYR A 196 -6.54 30.99 -5.40
N LEU A 197 -5.43 30.96 -6.15
CA LEU A 197 -5.02 32.07 -7.03
C LEU A 197 -6.05 32.32 -8.15
N LEU A 198 -6.58 31.26 -8.76
CA LEU A 198 -7.65 31.36 -9.75
C LEU A 198 -8.93 31.97 -9.15
N HIS A 199 -9.27 31.58 -7.92
CA HIS A 199 -10.42 32.13 -7.19
C HIS A 199 -10.26 33.62 -6.88
N ILE A 200 -9.09 34.04 -6.39
CA ILE A 200 -8.78 35.47 -6.17
C ILE A 200 -8.92 36.26 -7.48
N GLY A 201 -8.39 35.73 -8.59
CA GLY A 201 -8.54 36.36 -9.90
C GLY A 201 -10.01 36.54 -10.31
N PHE A 202 -10.85 35.53 -10.04
CA PHE A 202 -12.29 35.62 -10.27
C PHE A 202 -12.97 36.65 -9.35
N CYS A 203 -12.62 36.72 -8.07
CA CYS A 203 -13.16 37.72 -7.14
C CYS A 203 -12.81 39.15 -7.56
N ILE A 204 -11.57 39.38 -8.01
CA ILE A 204 -11.13 40.68 -8.54
C ILE A 204 -11.91 41.04 -9.82
N PHE A 205 -12.07 40.07 -10.73
CA PHE A 205 -12.87 40.28 -11.94
C PHE A 205 -14.33 40.61 -11.61
N ALA A 206 -14.93 39.91 -10.64
CA ALA A 206 -16.30 40.13 -10.20
C ALA A 206 -16.48 41.49 -9.53
N ALA A 207 -15.50 41.96 -8.75
CA ALA A 207 -15.52 43.27 -8.09
C ALA A 207 -15.39 44.42 -9.10
N ILE A 208 -14.56 44.28 -10.14
CA ILE A 208 -14.40 45.31 -11.18
C ILE A 208 -15.58 45.31 -12.14
N ALA A 209 -16.13 44.12 -12.46
CA ALA A 209 -17.18 43.89 -13.45
C ALA A 209 -16.94 44.65 -14.78
N PRO A 210 -15.85 44.38 -15.53
CA PRO A 210 -15.54 45.12 -16.75
C PRO A 210 -16.63 44.92 -17.82
N PRO A 211 -17.07 45.97 -18.53
CA PRO A 211 -18.19 45.91 -19.50
C PRO A 211 -17.88 45.17 -20.81
N ILE A 212 -16.83 44.35 -20.85
CA ILE A 212 -16.27 43.79 -22.10
C ILE A 212 -17.02 42.53 -22.57
N VAL A 213 -17.62 41.76 -21.66
CA VAL A 213 -18.22 40.44 -21.99
C VAL A 213 -19.75 40.43 -21.86
N PHE A 214 -20.35 41.38 -21.13
CA PHE A 214 -21.80 41.41 -20.91
C PHE A 214 -22.36 42.83 -20.97
N HIS A 215 -23.16 43.14 -21.99
CA HIS A 215 -23.93 44.39 -22.12
C HIS A 215 -25.13 44.43 -21.13
N GLY A 216 -24.84 44.30 -19.83
CA GLY A 216 -25.83 44.37 -18.75
C GLY A 216 -25.20 44.20 -17.38
N GLN A 217 -25.65 45.02 -16.43
CA GLN A 217 -25.20 45.14 -15.02
C GLN A 217 -25.40 43.84 -14.22
N SER A 218 -24.65 42.80 -14.58
CA SER A 218 -24.87 41.43 -14.09
C SER A 218 -24.16 41.07 -12.79
N LEU A 219 -23.24 41.93 -12.34
CA LEU A 219 -22.55 41.85 -11.07
C LEU A 219 -22.55 43.26 -10.45
N THR A 220 -22.81 43.37 -9.15
CA THR A 220 -22.78 44.62 -8.36
C THR A 220 -21.34 45.08 -8.12
N GLY A 221 -20.54 45.20 -9.19
CA GLY A 221 -19.19 45.74 -9.12
C GLY A 221 -19.19 47.27 -9.09
N ILE A 222 -18.05 47.86 -8.70
CA ILE A 222 -17.82 49.31 -8.58
C ILE A 222 -18.38 50.09 -9.79
N LEU A 223 -18.16 49.59 -11.01
CA LEU A 223 -18.60 50.26 -12.23
C LEU A 223 -20.14 50.29 -12.38
N ALA A 224 -20.83 49.22 -11.99
CA ALA A 224 -22.29 49.17 -12.02
C ALA A 224 -22.92 50.01 -10.90
N ALA A 225 -22.27 50.07 -9.73
CA ALA A 225 -22.71 50.91 -8.62
C ALA A 225 -22.63 52.40 -8.94
N VAL A 226 -21.59 52.83 -9.66
CA VAL A 226 -21.42 54.22 -10.13
C VAL A 226 -22.50 54.62 -11.14
N ASP A 227 -22.84 53.74 -12.10
CA ASP A 227 -23.89 54.02 -13.10
C ASP A 227 -25.29 54.15 -12.46
N VAL A 228 -25.60 53.39 -11.40
CA VAL A 228 -26.92 53.41 -10.73
C VAL A 228 -27.06 54.60 -9.76
N PHE A 229 -25.94 55.11 -9.22
CA PHE A 229 -25.94 56.27 -8.32
C PHE A 229 -26.39 57.58 -9.01
N SER A 230 -26.31 57.64 -10.34
CA SER A 230 -26.80 58.76 -11.17
C SER A 230 -28.32 58.93 -11.06
N ASP A 231 -29.07 57.83 -10.94
CA ASP A 231 -30.52 57.86 -11.23
C ASP A 231 -31.41 57.70 -9.99
N HIS A 232 -31.00 56.95 -8.95
CA HIS A 232 -31.81 56.78 -7.72
C HIS A 232 -30.99 56.53 -6.44
N VAL A 233 -30.94 57.54 -5.55
CA VAL A 233 -30.20 57.55 -4.26
C VAL A 233 -30.53 56.36 -3.35
N LEU A 234 -31.79 55.90 -3.33
CA LEU A 234 -32.22 54.81 -2.46
C LEU A 234 -31.73 53.43 -2.92
N VAL A 235 -31.55 53.23 -4.23
CA VAL A 235 -31.04 51.96 -4.83
C VAL A 235 -29.52 51.96 -4.82
N GLY A 236 -28.91 53.11 -5.15
CA GLY A 236 -27.47 53.32 -4.99
C GLY A 236 -27.01 53.02 -3.56
N GLY A 237 -27.76 53.47 -2.55
CA GLY A 237 -27.45 53.21 -1.14
C GLY A 237 -27.43 51.72 -0.76
N THR A 238 -28.34 50.90 -1.31
CA THR A 238 -28.32 49.43 -1.09
C THR A 238 -27.18 48.74 -1.83
N CYS A 239 -26.81 49.19 -3.03
CA CYS A 239 -25.66 48.65 -3.76
C CYS A 239 -24.31 49.10 -3.18
N TYR A 240 -24.24 50.28 -2.56
CA TYR A 240 -23.02 50.77 -1.88
C TYR A 240 -22.79 50.11 -0.52
N PHE A 241 -23.85 49.74 0.21
CA PHE A 241 -23.75 49.00 1.47
C PHE A 241 -23.17 47.59 1.28
N ASP A 242 -23.40 46.98 0.12
CA ASP A 242 -22.75 45.71 -0.29
C ASP A 242 -21.22 45.83 -0.39
N GLU A 243 -20.73 46.98 -0.84
CA GLU A 243 -19.34 47.12 -1.28
C GLU A 243 -18.39 47.70 -0.21
N MET A 244 -18.84 48.61 0.65
CA MET A 244 -17.97 49.15 1.70
C MET A 244 -17.79 48.22 2.91
N ASP A 245 -18.77 47.37 3.24
CA ASP A 245 -18.72 46.55 4.47
C ASP A 245 -18.45 45.06 4.24
N LEU A 246 -18.72 44.47 3.06
CA LEU A 246 -18.65 43.00 2.90
C LEU A 246 -17.74 42.45 1.78
N LEU A 247 -17.47 43.16 0.68
CA LEU A 247 -16.98 42.49 -0.55
C LEU A 247 -15.48 42.65 -0.89
N PRO A 248 -14.86 43.84 -0.95
CA PRO A 248 -13.44 43.95 -1.32
C PRO A 248 -12.53 44.13 -0.10
N GLY A 249 -13.00 44.78 0.97
CA GLY A 249 -12.19 45.10 2.15
C GLY A 249 -12.02 43.91 3.08
N GLY A 250 -13.11 43.48 3.72
CA GLY A 250 -13.06 42.44 4.76
C GLY A 250 -12.58 41.08 4.26
N VAL A 251 -13.16 40.58 3.16
CA VAL A 251 -12.81 39.26 2.62
C VAL A 251 -11.41 39.28 2.01
N CYS A 252 -11.01 40.30 1.23
CA CYS A 252 -9.62 40.34 0.74
C CYS A 252 -8.61 40.58 1.86
N ILE A 253 -8.90 41.39 2.89
CA ILE A 253 -7.99 41.57 4.05
C ILE A 253 -7.83 40.26 4.83
N VAL A 254 -8.90 39.50 5.01
CA VAL A 254 -8.84 38.20 5.68
C VAL A 254 -8.11 37.17 4.81
N LEU A 255 -8.37 37.13 3.50
CA LEU A 255 -7.68 36.25 2.53
C LEU A 255 -6.20 36.63 2.34
N LEU A 256 -5.86 37.93 2.42
CA LEU A 256 -4.49 38.47 2.45
C LEU A 256 -3.81 38.20 3.79
N GLY A 257 -4.55 38.24 4.90
CA GLY A 257 -4.07 37.84 6.22
C GLY A 257 -3.74 36.35 6.27
N ILE A 258 -4.62 35.50 5.75
CA ILE A 258 -4.40 34.05 5.61
C ILE A 258 -3.15 33.78 4.76
N THR A 259 -2.99 34.49 3.63
CA THR A 259 -1.80 34.31 2.77
C THR A 259 -0.54 34.90 3.39
N ALA A 260 -0.61 36.02 4.10
CA ALA A 260 0.52 36.60 4.82
C ALA A 260 0.97 35.73 6.01
N GLU A 261 0.05 35.08 6.70
CA GLU A 261 0.34 34.18 7.83
C GLU A 261 0.84 32.80 7.35
N LEU A 262 0.33 32.31 6.20
CA LEU A 262 0.85 31.13 5.50
C LEU A 262 2.22 31.36 4.83
N MET A 263 2.51 32.58 4.36
CA MET A 263 3.81 32.93 3.76
C MET A 263 4.83 33.45 4.79
N GLY A 264 4.36 33.94 5.94
CA GLY A 264 5.18 34.47 7.03
C GLY A 264 5.63 33.41 8.04
N THR A 265 5.10 32.18 7.95
CA THR A 265 5.59 31.03 8.71
C THR A 265 6.65 30.29 7.89
N PRO A 266 7.94 30.30 8.29
CA PRO A 266 8.95 29.55 7.57
C PRO A 266 8.65 28.05 7.74
N VAL A 267 8.44 27.36 6.61
CA VAL A 267 8.30 25.89 6.47
C VAL A 267 9.45 25.10 7.11
N SER A 268 10.50 25.77 7.61
CA SER A 268 11.67 25.16 8.25
C SER A 268 11.72 25.24 9.79
N THR A 269 10.69 25.77 10.48
CA THR A 269 10.78 26.04 11.95
C THR A 269 9.86 25.19 12.84
N VAL A 270 9.36 24.05 12.36
CA VAL A 270 8.60 23.10 13.21
C VAL A 270 9.50 22.02 13.82
N TYR A 271 10.79 21.99 13.47
CA TYR A 271 11.77 21.19 14.20
C TYR A 271 12.28 21.98 15.42
N THR A 272 12.25 21.30 16.57
CA THR A 272 12.86 21.62 17.87
C THR A 272 12.20 22.67 18.78
N VAL A 273 11.64 22.14 19.88
CA VAL A 273 11.45 22.85 21.16
C VAL A 273 12.73 22.73 21.99
N GLN A 274 12.94 23.72 22.86
CA GLN A 274 13.85 23.82 24.02
C GLN A 274 15.21 24.56 23.88
N SER A 275 15.18 25.80 24.40
CA SER A 275 15.96 26.21 25.59
C SER A 275 17.47 26.47 25.45
N LEU A 276 17.86 27.75 25.36
CA LEU A 276 18.60 28.50 26.41
C LEU A 276 19.26 29.78 25.84
N ASN A 277 19.06 30.86 26.59
CA ASN A 277 19.76 32.13 26.46
C ASN A 277 21.28 31.95 26.46
N SER A 278 21.97 32.55 25.50
CA SER A 278 23.26 33.22 25.75
C SER A 278 23.60 34.16 24.61
N THR A 279 23.78 35.42 25.00
CA THR A 279 24.28 36.55 24.23
C THR A 279 25.73 36.31 23.81
N CYS A 280 26.01 36.37 22.50
CA CYS A 280 27.30 36.87 22.04
C CYS A 280 27.20 37.46 20.63
N SER A 281 27.53 38.74 20.57
CA SER A 281 27.82 39.53 19.38
C SER A 281 28.98 38.94 18.55
N ILE A 282 28.98 39.15 17.22
CA ILE A 282 30.07 39.79 16.47
C ILE A 282 29.76 39.86 14.95
N SER A 283 29.85 41.10 14.45
CA SER A 283 30.16 41.64 13.11
C SER A 283 29.69 40.99 11.80
N THR A 284 28.91 41.78 11.05
CA THR A 284 28.89 41.87 9.59
C THR A 284 30.27 42.29 9.02
N PRO A 285 30.60 41.89 7.77
CA PRO A 285 30.54 42.90 6.71
C PRO A 285 30.01 42.42 5.34
N ALA A 286 29.28 43.35 4.72
CA ALA A 286 29.26 43.79 3.33
C ALA A 286 29.30 42.81 2.14
N LYS A 287 28.26 43.00 1.31
CA LYS A 287 28.08 42.68 -0.11
C LYS A 287 29.34 42.83 -0.97
N THR A 288 29.55 41.89 -1.90
CA THR A 288 30.01 42.18 -3.27
C THR A 288 29.52 41.10 -4.24
N HIS A 289 29.21 41.56 -5.45
CA HIS A 289 28.58 40.84 -6.56
C HIS A 289 29.57 39.96 -7.35
N LEU A 290 28.99 39.01 -8.12
CA LEU A 290 29.50 38.33 -9.32
C LEU A 290 30.46 37.11 -9.15
N GLY A 291 30.07 36.01 -9.80
CA GLY A 291 31.03 35.05 -10.38
C GLY A 291 30.69 33.58 -10.22
N PHE A 292 30.04 32.99 -11.23
CA PHE A 292 30.05 31.56 -11.52
C PHE A 292 31.50 31.04 -11.59
N ASN A 293 31.89 30.04 -10.77
CA ASN A 293 32.78 28.98 -11.25
C ASN A 293 32.84 27.77 -10.30
N GLN A 294 32.60 26.60 -10.89
CA GLN A 294 32.69 25.27 -10.32
C GLN A 294 34.17 24.90 -10.14
N LYS A 295 34.64 24.67 -8.90
CA LYS A 295 36.01 24.22 -8.64
C LYS A 295 36.06 22.70 -8.57
N HIS A 296 36.56 22.10 -9.65
CA HIS A 296 37.18 20.77 -9.62
C HIS A 296 38.46 20.82 -8.80
N VAL A 297 38.63 19.90 -7.86
CA VAL A 297 39.91 19.66 -7.17
C VAL A 297 40.37 18.26 -7.54
N VAL A 298 41.50 18.17 -8.26
CA VAL A 298 42.15 16.93 -8.69
C VAL A 298 43.38 16.72 -7.81
N PHE A 299 43.42 15.62 -7.06
CA PHE A 299 44.64 15.16 -6.39
C PHE A 299 45.34 14.13 -7.28
N TYR A 300 46.61 14.38 -7.63
CA TYR A 300 47.48 13.40 -8.27
C TYR A 300 48.20 12.57 -7.21
N SER A 301 48.06 11.25 -7.26
CA SER A 301 49.01 10.31 -6.68
C SER A 301 49.69 9.55 -7.82
N THR A 302 51.01 9.59 -7.85
CA THR A 302 51.85 8.93 -8.84
C THR A 302 52.22 7.52 -8.35
N SER A 303 51.73 6.49 -9.01
CA SER A 303 52.47 5.22 -9.11
C SER A 303 52.10 4.48 -10.39
N LYS A 304 53.14 4.05 -11.11
CA LYS A 304 53.09 3.45 -12.45
C LYS A 304 52.78 1.97 -12.38
N ARG A 305 51.72 1.51 -13.06
CA ARG A 305 51.74 0.32 -13.95
C ARG A 305 50.48 0.28 -14.80
N ALA A 306 50.68 0.13 -16.11
CA ALA A 306 49.66 0.22 -17.15
C ALA A 306 49.15 -1.17 -17.53
N ILE A 307 47.83 -1.39 -17.50
CA ILE A 307 47.10 -2.32 -18.38
C ILE A 307 45.71 -1.71 -18.69
N SER A 308 45.44 -1.56 -19.99
CA SER A 308 44.19 -1.35 -20.76
C SER A 308 42.89 -0.95 -20.05
N SER A 309 42.32 0.17 -20.49
CA SER A 309 41.13 0.85 -19.97
C SER A 309 39.79 0.37 -20.59
N SER A 310 38.83 0.01 -19.74
CA SER A 310 37.41 0.26 -19.97
C SER A 310 36.93 1.22 -18.87
N ARG A 311 36.67 2.48 -19.24
CA ARG A 311 36.16 3.51 -18.31
C ARG A 311 34.67 3.29 -18.10
N ARG A 312 34.28 2.63 -17.00
CA ARG A 312 32.95 2.84 -16.39
C ARG A 312 33.05 4.03 -15.44
N SER A 313 32.36 5.11 -15.78
CA SER A 313 32.12 6.24 -14.88
C SER A 313 31.20 5.77 -13.75
N ALA A 314 31.76 5.45 -12.60
CA ALA A 314 31.00 5.30 -11.37
C ALA A 314 30.60 6.69 -10.88
N GLU A 315 29.33 7.05 -11.06
CA GLU A 315 28.74 8.20 -10.36
C GLU A 315 28.62 7.83 -8.88
N ILE A 316 29.56 8.30 -8.07
CA ILE A 316 29.41 8.30 -6.61
C ILE A 316 28.51 9.50 -6.27
N SER A 317 27.21 9.27 -6.15
CA SER A 317 26.33 10.25 -5.53
C SER A 317 26.50 10.15 -4.01
N CYS A 318 27.27 11.06 -3.43
CA CYS A 318 27.29 11.26 -1.98
C CYS A 318 25.97 11.92 -1.54
N SER A 319 24.90 11.12 -1.36
CA SER A 319 23.82 11.47 -0.45
C SER A 319 24.18 10.94 0.94
N ALA A 320 24.01 11.76 1.97
CA ALA A 320 24.34 11.39 3.35
C ALA A 320 23.63 10.09 3.80
N ASP A 321 24.41 9.00 3.83
CA ASP A 321 24.48 7.92 4.82
C ASP A 321 23.18 7.28 5.38
N GLU A 322 22.18 6.99 4.55
CA GLU A 322 21.16 6.00 4.91
C GLU A 322 21.68 4.58 4.61
N LYS A 323 22.39 3.96 5.55
CA LYS A 323 22.79 2.54 5.46
C LYS A 323 21.55 1.65 5.37
N THR A 324 21.52 0.76 4.38
CA THR A 324 20.46 -0.22 4.16
C THR A 324 20.29 -1.15 5.38
N VAL A 325 19.04 -1.54 5.65
CA VAL A 325 18.67 -2.60 6.60
C VAL A 325 18.31 -3.85 5.81
N VAL A 326 18.86 -5.01 6.19
CA VAL A 326 18.69 -6.27 5.46
C VAL A 326 17.82 -7.24 6.26
N ILE A 327 16.76 -7.75 5.64
CA ILE A 327 15.80 -8.67 6.24
C ILE A 327 15.85 -10.00 5.46
N GLY A 328 16.00 -11.12 6.15
CA GLY A 328 15.94 -12.45 5.53
C GLY A 328 14.56 -13.08 5.72
N LEU A 329 13.96 -13.62 4.65
CA LEU A 329 12.74 -14.45 4.71
C LEU A 329 12.99 -15.84 4.13
N ALA A 330 13.14 -16.85 4.99
CA ALA A 330 13.15 -18.24 4.55
C ALA A 330 11.73 -18.77 4.42
N ALA A 331 11.42 -19.35 3.27
CA ALA A 331 10.13 -19.92 3.02
C ALA A 331 10.14 -20.84 1.79
N ASP A 332 9.44 -21.97 1.88
CA ASP A 332 9.32 -22.95 0.79
C ASP A 332 8.44 -22.44 -0.36
N SER A 333 8.62 -22.97 -1.55
CA SER A 333 7.76 -22.67 -2.71
C SER A 333 6.29 -22.98 -2.44
N GLY A 334 5.37 -22.12 -2.93
CA GLY A 334 3.93 -22.34 -2.79
C GLY A 334 3.36 -22.19 -1.36
N CYS A 335 4.17 -21.78 -0.38
CA CYS A 335 3.74 -21.70 1.03
C CYS A 335 3.09 -20.36 1.44
N GLY A 336 2.83 -19.47 0.47
CA GLY A 336 2.30 -18.13 0.72
C GLY A 336 3.34 -17.01 0.82
N LYS A 337 4.59 -17.26 0.39
CA LYS A 337 5.66 -16.24 0.28
C LYS A 337 5.18 -14.92 -0.32
N SER A 338 4.60 -14.97 -1.52
CA SER A 338 4.15 -13.77 -2.23
C SER A 338 3.07 -13.02 -1.44
N THR A 339 2.19 -13.74 -0.73
CA THR A 339 1.19 -13.13 0.15
C THR A 339 1.86 -12.41 1.31
N PHE A 340 2.83 -13.06 1.98
CA PHE A 340 3.56 -12.46 3.08
C PHE A 340 4.35 -11.21 2.62
N MET A 341 5.00 -11.28 1.46
CA MET A 341 5.75 -10.16 0.88
C MET A 341 4.88 -8.98 0.52
N ARG A 342 3.68 -9.22 -0.02
CA ARG A 342 2.71 -8.15 -0.27
C ARG A 342 2.22 -7.51 1.04
N ARG A 343 2.04 -8.29 2.12
CA ARG A 343 1.70 -7.73 3.44
C ARG A 343 2.86 -6.89 3.99
N LEU A 344 4.09 -7.39 3.91
CA LEU A 344 5.30 -6.69 4.37
C LEU A 344 5.51 -5.37 3.62
N THR A 345 5.50 -5.40 2.30
CA THR A 345 5.64 -4.19 1.46
C THR A 345 4.51 -3.19 1.69
N SER A 346 3.27 -3.65 1.91
CA SER A 346 2.14 -2.78 2.28
C SER A 346 2.32 -2.06 3.61
N VAL A 347 3.08 -2.64 4.56
CA VAL A 347 3.40 -1.99 5.85
C VAL A 347 4.48 -0.92 5.66
N PHE A 348 5.51 -1.19 4.85
CA PHE A 348 6.62 -0.26 4.63
C PHE A 348 6.29 0.90 3.68
N GLY A 349 5.29 0.71 2.80
CA GLY A 349 4.82 1.73 1.87
C GLY A 349 5.02 1.34 0.41
N GLY A 350 4.17 1.93 -0.44
CA GLY A 350 4.20 1.74 -1.89
C GLY A 350 3.59 0.42 -2.39
N ALA A 351 3.39 0.36 -3.70
CA ALA A 351 3.16 -0.91 -4.40
C ALA A 351 4.51 -1.39 -4.92
N ALA A 352 4.91 -2.62 -4.57
CA ALA A 352 6.14 -3.19 -5.08
C ALA A 352 5.92 -3.63 -6.54
N GLU A 353 6.62 -2.99 -7.47
CA GLU A 353 6.52 -3.24 -8.91
C GLU A 353 7.82 -3.87 -9.44
N PRO A 354 7.76 -4.71 -10.49
CA PRO A 354 8.95 -5.14 -11.20
C PRO A 354 9.76 -3.95 -11.76
N PRO A 355 11.08 -4.09 -11.97
CA PRO A 355 11.92 -3.03 -12.50
C PRO A 355 11.44 -2.55 -13.87
N ARG A 356 11.13 -1.24 -13.98
CA ARG A 356 10.59 -0.64 -15.21
C ARG A 356 11.61 -0.69 -16.34
N GLY A 357 11.21 -1.29 -17.46
CA GLY A 357 12.06 -1.43 -18.65
C GLY A 357 13.14 -2.51 -18.52
N GLY A 358 13.08 -3.35 -17.49
CA GLY A 358 13.94 -4.52 -17.31
C GLY A 358 13.41 -5.78 -17.99
N ASN A 359 14.01 -6.92 -17.65
CA ASN A 359 13.55 -8.23 -18.08
C ASN A 359 12.10 -8.46 -17.56
N PRO A 360 11.14 -8.84 -18.42
CA PRO A 360 9.76 -9.10 -17.99
C PRO A 360 9.64 -10.24 -16.98
N ASP A 361 10.61 -11.15 -16.96
CA ASP A 361 10.67 -12.31 -16.06
C ASP A 361 11.58 -12.05 -14.85
N SER A 362 11.92 -10.78 -14.55
CA SER A 362 12.66 -10.42 -13.34
C SER A 362 11.84 -10.74 -12.09
N ASN A 363 12.52 -11.36 -11.11
CA ASN A 363 11.94 -11.70 -9.81
C ASN A 363 11.99 -10.54 -8.81
N THR A 364 12.70 -9.46 -9.15
CA THR A 364 12.90 -8.32 -8.25
C THR A 364 11.63 -7.50 -8.15
N LEU A 365 11.24 -7.15 -6.93
CA LEU A 365 10.16 -6.18 -6.68
C LEU A 365 10.72 -4.93 -6.00
N ILE A 366 10.44 -3.77 -6.57
CA ILE A 366 10.94 -2.48 -6.11
C ILE A 366 9.76 -1.61 -5.68
N SER A 367 9.82 -1.13 -4.43
CA SER A 367 8.96 -0.10 -3.85
C SER A 367 9.80 1.16 -3.59
N ASP A 368 9.16 2.25 -3.15
CA ASP A 368 9.83 3.48 -2.72
C ASP A 368 10.76 3.27 -1.52
N THR A 369 10.45 2.30 -0.65
CA THR A 369 11.24 2.01 0.57
C THR A 369 11.99 0.69 0.49
N THR A 370 11.42 -0.29 -0.20
CA THR A 370 11.83 -1.69 -0.10
C THR A 370 12.25 -2.24 -1.46
N THR A 371 13.31 -3.04 -1.50
CA THR A 371 13.60 -3.90 -2.65
C THR A 371 13.65 -5.34 -2.18
N VAL A 372 12.93 -6.20 -2.89
CA VAL A 372 12.83 -7.63 -2.62
C VAL A 372 13.62 -8.37 -3.69
N ILE A 373 14.54 -9.23 -3.26
CA ILE A 373 15.36 -10.08 -4.12
C ILE A 373 15.02 -11.54 -3.85
N CYS A 374 14.64 -12.25 -4.93
CA CYS A 374 14.50 -13.70 -4.90
C CYS A 374 15.86 -14.38 -4.91
N LEU A 375 16.10 -15.29 -3.97
CA LEU A 375 17.37 -16.00 -3.82
C LEU A 375 17.62 -17.03 -4.92
N ASP A 376 16.57 -17.44 -5.65
CA ASP A 376 16.69 -18.31 -6.83
C ASP A 376 17.54 -17.66 -7.94
N ASP A 377 17.65 -16.32 -7.96
CA ASP A 377 18.54 -15.60 -8.87
C ASP A 377 20.01 -15.97 -8.66
N TYR A 378 20.39 -16.43 -7.47
CA TYR A 378 21.74 -16.89 -7.14
C TYR A 378 21.92 -18.41 -7.34
N HIS A 379 21.07 -19.07 -8.13
CA HIS A 379 21.35 -20.44 -8.55
C HIS A 379 22.67 -20.52 -9.33
N SER A 380 23.55 -21.44 -8.93
CA SER A 380 24.77 -21.77 -9.68
C SER A 380 24.51 -22.73 -10.84
N LEU A 381 23.34 -23.39 -10.82
CA LEU A 381 22.89 -24.35 -11.82
C LEU A 381 21.49 -24.02 -12.29
N ASP A 382 21.32 -23.91 -13.61
CA ASP A 382 20.01 -23.81 -14.23
C ASP A 382 19.20 -25.12 -14.10
N ARG A 383 17.95 -25.12 -14.57
CA ARG A 383 17.06 -26.28 -14.46
C ARG A 383 17.64 -27.54 -15.10
N THR A 384 18.34 -27.41 -16.22
CA THR A 384 18.93 -28.55 -16.94
C THR A 384 20.18 -29.04 -16.22
N GLY A 385 21.04 -28.12 -15.78
CA GLY A 385 22.25 -28.44 -15.02
C GLY A 385 21.97 -29.15 -13.69
N ARG A 386 20.87 -28.80 -13.01
CA ARG A 386 20.40 -29.51 -11.82
C ARG A 386 19.99 -30.96 -12.13
N LYS A 387 19.23 -31.16 -13.22
CA LYS A 387 18.82 -32.50 -13.68
C LYS A 387 20.02 -33.37 -14.06
N GLU A 388 20.98 -32.82 -14.80
CA GLU A 388 22.19 -33.55 -15.21
C GLU A 388 23.05 -33.99 -14.02
N LYS A 389 23.10 -33.17 -12.96
CA LYS A 389 23.84 -33.48 -11.73
C LYS A 389 23.05 -34.28 -10.70
N GLY A 390 21.75 -34.51 -10.93
CA GLY A 390 20.88 -35.20 -9.99
C GLY A 390 20.74 -34.48 -8.65
N VAL A 391 20.70 -33.14 -8.66
CA VAL A 391 20.55 -32.31 -7.46
C VAL A 391 19.30 -31.45 -7.56
N THR A 392 18.63 -31.19 -6.44
CA THR A 392 17.46 -30.31 -6.39
C THR A 392 17.88 -28.84 -6.22
N ALA A 393 16.93 -27.91 -6.30
CA ALA A 393 17.18 -26.51 -5.94
C ALA A 393 17.42 -26.31 -4.43
N LEU A 394 17.00 -27.28 -3.61
CA LEU A 394 17.16 -27.25 -2.15
C LEU A 394 18.61 -27.56 -1.74
N ASP A 395 19.35 -28.26 -2.61
CA ASP A 395 20.74 -28.61 -2.38
C ASP A 395 21.64 -27.36 -2.44
N PRO A 396 22.49 -27.12 -1.43
CA PRO A 396 23.43 -26.00 -1.43
C PRO A 396 24.35 -25.95 -2.66
N ARG A 397 24.66 -27.10 -3.27
CA ARG A 397 25.50 -27.19 -4.49
C ARG A 397 24.87 -26.53 -5.71
N ALA A 398 23.55 -26.30 -5.69
CA ALA A 398 22.84 -25.61 -6.76
C ALA A 398 22.77 -24.09 -6.57
N ASN A 399 23.39 -23.54 -5.52
CA ASN A 399 23.35 -22.13 -5.16
C ASN A 399 24.77 -21.55 -5.05
N ASP A 400 24.94 -20.30 -5.47
CA ASP A 400 26.20 -19.54 -5.36
C ASP A 400 26.15 -18.62 -4.14
N PHE A 401 26.58 -19.15 -2.99
CA PHE A 401 26.62 -18.38 -1.73
C PHE A 401 27.72 -17.34 -1.69
N ASP A 402 28.78 -17.48 -2.50
CA ASP A 402 29.86 -16.50 -2.57
C ASP A 402 29.35 -15.22 -3.26
N LEU A 403 28.70 -15.37 -4.43
CA LEU A 403 28.08 -14.25 -5.13
C LEU A 403 26.97 -13.59 -4.30
N MET A 404 26.14 -14.41 -3.64
CA MET A 404 25.09 -13.92 -2.74
C MET A 404 25.67 -13.07 -1.60
N TYR A 405 26.70 -13.57 -0.91
CA TYR A 405 27.36 -12.82 0.17
C TYR A 405 27.95 -11.51 -0.34
N GLU A 406 28.71 -11.55 -1.44
CA GLU A 406 29.35 -10.35 -2.00
C GLU A 406 28.32 -9.28 -2.36
N GLN A 407 27.22 -9.66 -3.02
CA GLN A 407 26.20 -8.71 -3.46
C GLN A 407 25.33 -8.18 -2.33
N VAL A 408 24.91 -9.04 -1.39
CA VAL A 408 24.15 -8.59 -0.19
C VAL A 408 25.00 -7.64 0.65
N LYS A 409 26.29 -7.95 0.83
CA LYS A 409 27.23 -7.08 1.53
C LYS A 409 27.38 -5.74 0.81
N ALA A 410 27.59 -5.76 -0.52
CA ALA A 410 27.73 -4.54 -1.31
C ALA A 410 26.48 -3.66 -1.19
N LEU A 411 25.27 -4.23 -1.31
CA LEU A 411 24.03 -3.49 -1.13
C LEU A 411 23.89 -2.91 0.29
N LYS A 412 24.26 -3.68 1.33
CA LYS A 412 24.26 -3.19 2.72
C LYS A 412 25.23 -2.01 2.93
N ASP A 413 26.35 -2.04 2.22
CA ASP A 413 27.38 -0.99 2.22
C ASP A 413 27.05 0.20 1.28
N GLY A 414 25.87 0.21 0.64
CA GLY A 414 25.43 1.31 -0.23
C GLY A 414 26.01 1.26 -1.65
N ILE A 415 26.45 0.08 -2.11
CA ILE A 415 27.03 -0.15 -3.43
C ILE A 415 26.03 -0.93 -4.31
N ALA A 416 25.74 -0.41 -5.50
CA ALA A 416 24.87 -1.10 -6.47
C ALA A 416 25.55 -2.34 -7.06
N VAL A 417 24.74 -3.34 -7.44
CA VAL A 417 25.23 -4.64 -7.93
C VAL A 417 24.56 -5.05 -9.24
N ASP A 418 25.30 -5.77 -10.09
CA ASP A 418 24.75 -6.43 -11.28
C ASP A 418 24.31 -7.85 -10.87
N LYS A 419 23.04 -8.00 -10.46
CA LYS A 419 22.48 -9.27 -9.96
C LYS A 419 21.99 -10.13 -11.12
N PRO A 420 22.33 -11.43 -11.21
CA PRO A 420 21.74 -12.35 -12.20
C PRO A 420 20.20 -12.43 -12.09
N ILE A 421 19.56 -12.99 -13.10
CA ILE A 421 18.11 -13.26 -13.09
C ILE A 421 17.91 -14.74 -13.38
N TYR A 422 17.22 -15.46 -12.49
CA TYR A 422 16.77 -16.81 -12.78
C TYR A 422 15.35 -16.77 -13.35
N ASN A 423 15.22 -17.06 -14.63
CA ASN A 423 13.94 -17.00 -15.32
C ASN A 423 13.14 -18.29 -15.04
N HIS A 424 12.06 -18.17 -14.26
CA HIS A 424 11.23 -19.32 -13.90
C HIS A 424 10.47 -19.94 -15.08
N VAL A 425 10.24 -19.18 -16.16
CA VAL A 425 9.56 -19.66 -17.37
C VAL A 425 10.51 -20.55 -18.18
N SER A 426 11.69 -20.03 -18.54
CA SER A 426 12.68 -20.77 -19.34
C SER A 426 13.46 -21.80 -18.52
N GLY A 427 13.63 -21.56 -17.22
CA GLY A 427 14.48 -22.33 -16.33
C GLY A 427 15.98 -22.05 -16.52
N LEU A 428 16.34 -20.91 -17.11
CA LEU A 428 17.72 -20.49 -17.42
C LEU A 428 18.15 -19.27 -16.59
N LEU A 429 19.46 -19.04 -16.53
CA LEU A 429 20.05 -17.83 -15.97
C LEU A 429 20.17 -16.76 -17.07
N ASP A 430 19.35 -15.73 -16.95
CA ASP A 430 19.29 -14.58 -17.85
C ASP A 430 20.38 -13.54 -17.50
N PRO A 431 20.68 -12.60 -18.41
CA PRO A 431 21.64 -11.52 -18.15
C PRO A 431 21.28 -10.71 -16.88
N PRO A 432 22.29 -10.17 -16.18
CA PRO A 432 22.08 -9.50 -14.90
C PRO A 432 21.34 -8.17 -15.04
N GLU A 433 20.68 -7.76 -13.97
CA GLU A 433 20.06 -6.45 -13.79
C GLU A 433 20.76 -5.64 -12.71
N LEU A 434 20.77 -4.31 -12.89
CA LEU A 434 21.36 -3.39 -11.93
C LEU A 434 20.40 -3.16 -10.76
N ILE A 435 20.82 -3.57 -9.55
CA ILE A 435 20.10 -3.32 -8.30
C ILE A 435 20.77 -2.19 -7.54
N LYS A 436 20.00 -1.15 -7.23
CA LYS A 436 20.44 -0.04 -6.38
C LYS A 436 20.17 -0.36 -4.90
N PRO A 437 21.01 0.12 -3.96
CA PRO A 437 20.76 -0.04 -2.53
C PRO A 437 19.41 0.57 -2.11
N PRO A 438 18.48 -0.21 -1.52
CA PRO A 438 17.24 0.31 -0.97
C PRO A 438 17.41 0.79 0.48
N LYS A 439 16.37 1.36 1.08
CA LYS A 439 16.34 1.57 2.53
C LYS A 439 16.21 0.24 3.28
N ILE A 440 15.28 -0.60 2.81
CA ILE A 440 15.06 -1.96 3.30
C ILE A 440 15.30 -2.93 2.16
N LEU A 441 16.29 -3.83 2.33
CA LEU A 441 16.54 -4.94 1.44
C LEU A 441 15.92 -6.20 2.04
N VAL A 442 15.04 -6.87 1.30
CA VAL A 442 14.50 -8.17 1.70
C VAL A 442 15.09 -9.23 0.77
N ILE A 443 15.79 -10.22 1.34
CA ILE A 443 16.21 -11.41 0.59
C ILE A 443 15.29 -12.57 0.95
N GLU A 444 14.63 -13.13 -0.06
CA GLU A 444 13.60 -14.15 0.14
C GLU A 444 13.90 -15.42 -0.64
N GLY A 445 13.60 -16.58 -0.06
CA GLY A 445 13.75 -17.85 -0.77
C GLY A 445 14.10 -19.00 0.16
N LEU A 446 14.84 -19.96 -0.38
CA LEU A 446 15.14 -21.21 0.30
C LEU A 446 16.30 -21.10 1.31
N HIS A 447 17.31 -20.27 1.04
CA HIS A 447 18.58 -20.28 1.80
C HIS A 447 19.07 -18.94 2.39
N PRO A 448 18.21 -17.99 2.82
CA PRO A 448 18.68 -16.69 3.33
C PRO A 448 19.53 -16.79 4.60
N MET A 449 19.39 -17.86 5.38
CA MET A 449 20.09 -18.07 6.66
C MET A 449 21.02 -19.28 6.64
N PHE A 450 21.22 -19.91 5.47
CA PHE A 450 22.03 -21.11 5.33
C PHE A 450 23.52 -20.79 5.51
N ASP A 451 24.06 -19.87 4.71
CA ASP A 451 25.45 -19.43 4.81
C ASP A 451 25.63 -18.47 6.00
N GLN A 452 26.61 -18.75 6.85
CA GLN A 452 26.86 -17.97 8.05
C GLN A 452 27.23 -16.52 7.74
N ARG A 453 27.98 -16.26 6.66
CA ARG A 453 28.42 -14.91 6.30
C ARG A 453 27.24 -14.05 5.86
N VAL A 454 26.26 -14.64 5.15
CA VAL A 454 25.02 -13.96 4.79
C VAL A 454 24.16 -13.72 6.03
N ARG A 455 24.06 -14.71 6.92
CA ARG A 455 23.32 -14.59 8.19
C ARG A 455 23.81 -13.43 9.05
N ASP A 456 25.13 -13.25 9.16
CA ASP A 456 25.73 -12.15 9.92
C ASP A 456 25.45 -10.76 9.32
N LEU A 457 24.97 -10.69 8.06
CA LEU A 457 24.54 -9.46 7.41
C LEU A 457 23.06 -9.14 7.65
N LEU A 458 22.26 -10.07 8.17
CA LEU A 458 20.84 -9.83 8.43
C LEU A 458 20.66 -8.99 9.69
N ASP A 459 19.81 -7.96 9.60
CA ASP A 459 19.39 -7.15 10.75
C ASP A 459 18.12 -7.74 11.41
N PHE A 460 17.35 -8.57 10.67
CA PHE A 460 16.24 -9.37 11.20
C PHE A 460 15.97 -10.58 10.30
N SER A 461 15.58 -11.71 10.89
CA SER A 461 15.41 -12.98 10.19
C SER A 461 14.05 -13.62 10.46
N ILE A 462 13.37 -14.05 9.40
CA ILE A 462 12.04 -14.64 9.44
C ILE A 462 12.06 -16.03 8.81
N TYR A 463 11.36 -16.98 9.41
CA TYR A 463 11.10 -18.28 8.80
C TYR A 463 9.59 -18.56 8.75
N LEU A 464 9.08 -18.90 7.58
CA LEU A 464 7.69 -19.35 7.39
C LEU A 464 7.66 -20.88 7.30
N ASP A 465 7.23 -21.50 8.40
CA ASP A 465 7.14 -22.95 8.55
C ASP A 465 5.71 -23.42 8.31
N ILE A 466 5.50 -24.25 7.29
CA ILE A 466 4.18 -24.82 7.00
C ILE A 466 4.29 -26.33 7.20
N SER A 467 3.42 -26.89 8.03
CA SER A 467 3.41 -28.33 8.27
C SER A 467 3.16 -29.12 6.98
N ASN A 468 3.67 -30.36 6.90
CA ASN A 468 3.52 -31.19 5.71
C ASN A 468 2.04 -31.45 5.39
N GLU A 469 1.20 -31.58 6.41
CA GLU A 469 -0.24 -31.78 6.28
C GLU A 469 -0.92 -30.56 5.63
N VAL A 470 -0.55 -29.34 6.05
CA VAL A 470 -1.10 -28.11 5.47
C VAL A 470 -0.57 -27.90 4.05
N LYS A 471 0.74 -28.11 3.82
CA LYS A 471 1.33 -28.06 2.47
C LYS A 471 0.60 -29.02 1.52
N PHE A 472 0.32 -30.23 1.99
CA PHE A 472 -0.37 -31.25 1.24
C PHE A 472 -1.82 -30.86 0.93
N ALA A 473 -2.58 -30.37 1.92
CA ALA A 473 -3.94 -29.92 1.74
C ALA A 473 -4.04 -28.76 0.71
N TRP A 474 -3.16 -27.76 0.82
CA TRP A 474 -3.12 -26.64 -0.13
C TRP A 474 -2.72 -27.08 -1.53
N LYS A 475 -1.74 -27.99 -1.65
CA LYS A 475 -1.31 -28.52 -2.95
C LYS A 475 -2.41 -29.33 -3.64
N ILE A 476 -3.14 -30.17 -2.90
CA ILE A 476 -4.32 -30.87 -3.42
C ILE A 476 -5.37 -29.89 -3.93
N GLN A 477 -5.76 -28.90 -3.12
CA GLN A 477 -6.83 -27.98 -3.50
C GLN A 477 -6.49 -27.19 -4.76
N ARG A 478 -5.24 -26.75 -4.89
CA ARG A 478 -4.76 -26.01 -6.07
C ARG A 478 -4.64 -26.91 -7.30
N ASP A 479 -3.99 -28.07 -7.17
CA ASP A 479 -3.63 -28.92 -8.31
C ASP A 479 -4.84 -29.75 -8.81
N MET A 480 -5.81 -30.08 -7.94
CA MET A 480 -7.10 -30.66 -8.35
C MET A 480 -7.98 -29.68 -9.12
N ALA A 481 -7.90 -28.38 -8.79
CA ALA A 481 -8.69 -27.34 -9.46
C ALA A 481 -8.15 -27.00 -10.86
N GLU A 482 -6.83 -27.12 -11.07
CA GLU A 482 -6.18 -26.60 -12.27
C GLU A 482 -5.60 -27.65 -13.23
N ARG A 483 -5.28 -28.89 -12.80
CA ARG A 483 -4.42 -29.78 -13.63
C ARG A 483 -4.69 -31.28 -13.64
N GLY A 484 -5.57 -31.82 -12.80
CA GLY A 484 -5.94 -33.24 -12.87
C GLY A 484 -4.80 -34.23 -12.56
N HIS A 485 -3.74 -33.79 -11.86
CA HIS A 485 -2.70 -34.67 -11.34
C HIS A 485 -3.29 -35.65 -10.32
N SER A 486 -2.79 -36.90 -10.30
CA SER A 486 -3.22 -37.87 -9.30
C SER A 486 -2.69 -37.51 -7.92
N LEU A 487 -3.50 -37.80 -6.90
CA LEU A 487 -3.16 -37.61 -5.48
C LEU A 487 -1.85 -38.33 -5.09
N GLU A 488 -1.54 -39.43 -5.79
CA GLU A 488 -0.31 -40.22 -5.61
C GLU A 488 0.95 -39.50 -6.13
N SER A 489 0.90 -38.86 -7.29
CA SER A 489 2.05 -38.11 -7.85
C SER A 489 2.39 -36.90 -6.96
N ILE A 490 1.38 -36.21 -6.41
CA ILE A 490 1.59 -35.11 -5.46
C ILE A 490 2.31 -35.58 -4.20
N LYS A 491 1.89 -36.72 -3.62
CA LYS A 491 2.56 -37.32 -2.45
C LYS A 491 4.00 -37.72 -2.77
N ALA A 492 4.21 -38.38 -3.92
CA ALA A 492 5.53 -38.83 -4.33
C ALA A 492 6.52 -37.66 -4.50
N SER A 493 6.07 -36.56 -5.12
CA SER A 493 6.87 -35.34 -5.27
C SER A 493 7.27 -34.71 -3.93
N ILE A 494 6.36 -34.69 -2.94
CA ILE A 494 6.67 -34.17 -1.60
C ILE A 494 7.67 -35.07 -0.89
N GLU A 495 7.46 -36.40 -0.94
CA GLU A 495 8.35 -37.37 -0.30
C GLU A 495 9.76 -37.34 -0.90
N ALA A 496 9.88 -37.18 -2.22
CA ALA A 496 11.17 -37.07 -2.90
C ALA A 496 11.97 -35.83 -2.48
N ARG A 497 11.31 -34.73 -2.13
CA ARG A 497 11.95 -33.47 -1.71
C ARG A 497 12.25 -33.40 -0.21
N LYS A 498 11.59 -34.24 0.58
CA LYS A 498 11.69 -34.24 2.04
C LYS A 498 13.13 -34.39 2.57
N PRO A 499 13.99 -35.28 2.03
CA PRO A 499 15.36 -35.43 2.52
C PRO A 499 16.17 -34.14 2.41
N ASP A 500 16.13 -33.47 1.26
CA ASP A 500 16.86 -32.20 1.05
C ASP A 500 16.24 -31.06 1.86
N PHE A 501 14.91 -31.04 2.02
CA PHE A 501 14.23 -30.04 2.84
C PHE A 501 14.65 -30.15 4.30
N ASP A 502 14.56 -31.35 4.88
CA ASP A 502 14.91 -31.62 6.28
C ASP A 502 16.42 -31.40 6.53
N ALA A 503 17.27 -31.63 5.52
CA ALA A 503 18.72 -31.45 5.63
C ALA A 503 19.19 -29.98 5.48
N TYR A 504 18.59 -29.19 4.59
CA TYR A 504 19.14 -27.90 4.18
C TYR A 504 18.23 -26.70 4.43
N ILE A 505 16.91 -26.91 4.51
CA ILE A 505 15.93 -25.82 4.65
C ILE A 505 15.46 -25.72 6.09
N ASP A 506 14.91 -26.80 6.64
CA ASP A 506 14.34 -26.88 7.99
C ASP A 506 15.29 -26.37 9.09
N PRO A 507 16.60 -26.70 9.07
CA PRO A 507 17.52 -26.27 10.12
C PRO A 507 17.67 -24.75 10.21
N GLN A 508 17.32 -23.98 9.18
CA GLN A 508 17.45 -22.52 9.22
C GLN A 508 16.52 -21.86 10.23
N LYS A 509 15.43 -22.53 10.67
CA LYS A 509 14.50 -22.04 11.71
C LYS A 509 15.20 -21.64 13.01
N GLN A 510 16.28 -22.32 13.38
CA GLN A 510 17.01 -22.06 14.62
C GLN A 510 17.68 -20.67 14.65
N TYR A 511 17.87 -20.04 13.48
CA TYR A 511 18.50 -18.74 13.33
C TYR A 511 17.49 -17.60 13.17
N ALA A 512 16.20 -17.90 13.01
CA ALA A 512 15.18 -16.89 12.81
C ALA A 512 14.88 -16.15 14.13
N ASP A 513 14.65 -14.85 14.02
CA ASP A 513 14.17 -14.01 15.12
C ASP A 513 12.65 -14.15 15.30
N ALA A 514 11.94 -14.42 14.20
CA ALA A 514 10.52 -14.75 14.20
C ALA A 514 10.23 -15.96 13.30
N VAL A 515 9.52 -16.96 13.84
CA VAL A 515 9.01 -18.10 13.07
C VAL A 515 7.49 -18.06 13.07
N ILE A 516 6.88 -18.15 11.88
CA ILE A 516 5.44 -18.35 11.73
C ILE A 516 5.24 -19.82 11.35
N GLU A 517 4.72 -20.61 12.28
CA GLU A 517 4.44 -22.04 12.10
C GLU A 517 2.94 -22.25 11.86
N VAL A 518 2.58 -22.83 10.72
CA VAL A 518 1.18 -23.08 10.32
C VAL A 518 0.89 -24.57 10.37
N LEU A 519 -0.06 -24.94 11.23
CA LEU A 519 -0.45 -26.31 11.56
C LEU A 519 -1.96 -26.51 11.29
N PRO A 520 -2.42 -27.77 11.18
CA PRO A 520 -3.85 -28.08 11.18
C PRO A 520 -4.53 -27.64 12.48
N THR A 521 -5.79 -27.25 12.39
CA THR A 521 -6.59 -26.86 13.56
C THR A 521 -6.76 -28.01 14.55
N GLN A 522 -6.86 -27.68 15.84
CA GLN A 522 -7.27 -28.62 16.91
C GLN A 522 -8.72 -28.41 17.35
N LEU A 523 -9.40 -27.38 16.85
CA LEU A 523 -10.78 -27.08 17.21
C LEU A 523 -11.79 -27.99 16.51
N ILE A 524 -11.44 -28.47 15.31
CA ILE A 524 -12.26 -29.38 14.51
C ILE A 524 -11.51 -30.72 14.41
N PRO A 525 -12.08 -31.82 14.94
CA PRO A 525 -11.45 -33.14 14.78
C PRO A 525 -11.50 -33.58 13.31
N ASP A 526 -10.40 -34.20 12.85
CA ASP A 526 -10.25 -34.75 11.50
C ASP A 526 -10.44 -33.75 10.33
N ASP A 527 -10.16 -32.46 10.55
CA ASP A 527 -10.18 -31.46 9.48
C ASP A 527 -9.00 -31.65 8.52
N ASN A 528 -9.33 -32.02 7.28
CA ASN A 528 -8.39 -32.18 6.17
C ASN A 528 -8.56 -31.09 5.11
N GLU A 529 -9.43 -30.09 5.33
CA GLU A 529 -9.68 -29.03 4.35
C GLU A 529 -8.62 -27.92 4.39
N GLY A 530 -7.84 -27.79 5.47
CA GLY A 530 -6.75 -26.81 5.56
C GLY A 530 -7.22 -25.34 5.50
N LYS A 531 -8.51 -25.10 5.78
CA LYS A 531 -9.13 -23.75 5.80
C LYS A 531 -9.01 -23.10 7.18
N VAL A 532 -9.29 -23.88 8.21
CA VAL A 532 -9.11 -23.48 9.62
C VAL A 532 -7.73 -23.94 10.05
N LEU A 533 -6.93 -23.02 10.59
CA LEU A 533 -5.52 -23.25 10.86
C LEU A 533 -5.18 -22.90 12.30
N ARG A 534 -4.26 -23.67 12.87
CA ARG A 534 -3.56 -23.34 14.09
C ARG A 534 -2.23 -22.72 13.71
N VAL A 535 -2.03 -21.46 14.01
CA VAL A 535 -0.81 -20.73 13.65
C VAL A 535 -0.09 -20.30 14.93
N ARG A 536 1.21 -20.53 14.98
CA ARG A 536 2.10 -20.09 16.07
C ARG A 536 3.04 -19.03 15.54
N LEU A 537 3.16 -17.92 16.26
CA LEU A 537 4.18 -16.91 16.11
C LEU A 537 5.19 -17.11 17.26
N ILE A 538 6.34 -17.67 16.90
CA ILE A 538 7.45 -17.95 17.81
C ILE A 538 8.43 -16.79 17.68
N MET A 539 8.69 -16.09 18.78
CA MET A 539 9.49 -14.85 18.79
C MET A 539 10.68 -15.02 19.72
N LYS A 540 11.88 -14.80 19.20
CA LYS A 540 13.12 -14.92 19.96
C LYS A 540 13.26 -13.81 21.00
N GLU A 541 13.55 -14.20 22.23
CA GLU A 541 13.78 -13.25 23.33
C GLU A 541 15.18 -12.64 23.28
N GLY A 542 15.33 -11.44 23.83
CA GLY A 542 16.63 -10.77 23.96
C GLY A 542 17.23 -10.23 22.64
N VAL A 543 16.47 -10.21 21.55
CA VAL A 543 16.89 -9.60 20.28
C VAL A 543 16.79 -8.07 20.40
N LYS A 544 17.87 -7.37 20.03
CA LYS A 544 17.94 -5.91 20.15
C LYS A 544 16.90 -5.24 19.26
N TYR A 545 16.19 -4.24 19.79
CA TYR A 545 15.12 -3.50 19.11
C TYR A 545 13.90 -4.35 18.68
N PHE A 546 13.79 -5.57 19.20
CA PHE A 546 12.67 -6.46 18.97
C PHE A 546 12.07 -6.90 20.31
N SER A 547 10.96 -6.27 20.70
CA SER A 547 10.15 -6.69 21.85
C SER A 547 9.07 -7.66 21.38
N PRO A 548 9.03 -8.91 21.86
CA PRO A 548 7.98 -9.86 21.50
C PRO A 548 6.57 -9.37 21.86
N VAL A 549 5.59 -9.90 21.12
CA VAL A 549 4.16 -9.66 21.36
C VAL A 549 3.74 -10.54 22.54
N TYR A 550 2.90 -10.00 23.42
CA TYR A 550 2.33 -10.78 24.51
C TYR A 550 0.82 -10.59 24.63
N LEU A 551 0.18 -11.54 25.29
CA LEU A 551 -1.26 -11.53 25.56
C LEU A 551 -1.47 -11.40 27.08
N PHE A 552 -2.17 -10.35 27.51
CA PHE A 552 -2.44 -9.98 28.91
C PHE A 552 -1.22 -9.76 29.82
N ASP A 553 -0.45 -10.81 30.12
CA ASP A 553 0.64 -10.80 31.10
C ASP A 553 1.90 -11.47 30.53
N GLU A 554 2.95 -10.67 30.34
CA GLU A 554 4.20 -11.06 29.69
C GLU A 554 4.94 -12.14 30.49
N GLY A 555 5.40 -13.20 29.82
CA GLY A 555 6.11 -14.33 30.42
C GLY A 555 5.22 -15.35 31.15
N SER A 556 3.91 -15.13 31.23
CA SER A 556 2.95 -16.10 31.79
C SER A 556 2.42 -17.07 30.72
N THR A 557 1.84 -18.21 31.14
CA THR A 557 1.15 -19.13 30.23
C THR A 557 -0.36 -18.89 30.28
N ILE A 558 -0.95 -18.50 29.15
CA ILE A 558 -2.35 -18.09 29.03
C ILE A 558 -3.04 -18.89 27.91
N SER A 559 -4.29 -19.28 28.16
CA SER A 559 -5.23 -19.74 27.14
C SER A 559 -6.46 -18.85 27.18
N TRP A 560 -6.83 -18.29 26.04
CA TRP A 560 -7.91 -17.32 25.93
C TRP A 560 -8.87 -17.66 24.80
N ILE A 561 -10.17 -17.64 25.08
CA ILE A 561 -11.23 -17.77 24.07
C ILE A 561 -12.00 -16.45 24.07
N PRO A 562 -11.82 -15.58 23.06
CA PRO A 562 -12.51 -14.29 22.99
C PRO A 562 -14.03 -14.43 22.79
N CYS A 563 -14.46 -15.54 22.18
CA CYS A 563 -15.86 -15.80 21.88
C CYS A 563 -16.69 -16.00 23.15
N GLY A 564 -17.73 -15.18 23.33
CA GLY A 564 -18.57 -15.18 24.52
C GLY A 564 -19.75 -14.22 24.39
N ARG A 565 -20.25 -13.70 25.52
CA ARG A 565 -21.42 -12.81 25.51
C ARG A 565 -21.20 -11.49 24.76
N LYS A 566 -19.98 -10.94 24.83
CA LYS A 566 -19.62 -9.65 24.22
C LYS A 566 -19.14 -9.78 22.78
N LEU A 567 -18.75 -10.98 22.36
CA LEU A 567 -18.26 -11.27 21.02
C LEU A 567 -18.80 -12.62 20.56
N THR A 568 -19.80 -12.59 19.70
CA THR A 568 -20.36 -13.81 19.09
C THR A 568 -19.48 -14.26 17.93
N CYS A 569 -19.12 -15.54 17.90
CA CYS A 569 -18.35 -16.14 16.79
C CYS A 569 -19.16 -17.30 16.21
N SER A 570 -19.00 -17.60 14.92
CA SER A 570 -19.52 -18.86 14.38
C SER A 570 -18.59 -20.01 14.74
N TYR A 571 -19.06 -21.24 14.56
CA TYR A 571 -18.24 -22.43 14.77
C TYR A 571 -17.05 -22.46 13.78
N PRO A 572 -15.82 -22.84 14.20
CA PRO A 572 -15.43 -23.35 15.53
C PRO A 572 -15.05 -22.25 16.54
N GLY A 573 -15.10 -20.99 16.13
CA GLY A 573 -14.66 -19.84 16.91
C GLY A 573 -13.16 -19.64 16.83
N ILE A 574 -12.62 -18.96 17.84
CA ILE A 574 -11.21 -18.56 17.92
C ILE A 574 -10.69 -18.93 19.30
N LYS A 575 -9.47 -19.45 19.35
CA LYS A 575 -8.73 -19.74 20.58
C LYS A 575 -7.32 -19.19 20.46
N PHE A 576 -6.88 -18.45 21.46
CA PHE A 576 -5.51 -17.99 21.60
C PHE A 576 -4.80 -18.75 22.71
N ALA A 577 -3.50 -18.95 22.53
CA ALA A 577 -2.60 -19.34 23.60
C ALA A 577 -1.36 -18.45 23.57
N TYR A 578 -0.79 -18.18 24.73
CA TYR A 578 0.46 -17.44 24.88
C TYR A 578 1.31 -18.09 25.96
N GLY A 579 2.62 -18.11 25.79
CA GLY A 579 3.53 -18.49 26.85
C GLY A 579 5.01 -18.54 26.45
N PRO A 580 5.91 -18.61 27.44
CA PRO A 580 7.32 -18.86 27.19
C PRO A 580 7.54 -20.31 26.75
N ASP A 581 8.53 -20.53 25.89
CA ASP A 581 8.95 -21.84 25.41
C ASP A 581 10.48 -21.83 25.13
N THR A 582 11.06 -23.00 24.89
CA THR A 582 12.46 -23.13 24.46
C THR A 582 12.50 -23.67 23.02
N TYR A 583 13.05 -22.89 22.10
CA TYR A 583 13.13 -23.24 20.68
C TYR A 583 14.58 -23.35 20.21
N TYR A 584 15.02 -24.57 19.91
CA TYR A 584 16.42 -24.89 19.57
C TYR A 584 17.44 -24.36 20.60
N GLY A 585 17.09 -24.42 21.89
CA GLY A 585 17.94 -23.94 22.98
C GLY A 585 17.94 -22.42 23.19
N ASN A 586 17.12 -21.67 22.45
CA ASN A 586 16.87 -20.26 22.68
C ASN A 586 15.57 -20.07 23.46
N GLU A 587 15.54 -19.10 24.38
CA GLU A 587 14.31 -18.64 25.02
C GLU A 587 13.43 -17.91 24.00
N VAL A 588 12.15 -18.26 23.94
CA VAL A 588 11.18 -17.66 23.01
C VAL A 588 9.85 -17.39 23.70
N SER A 589 9.14 -16.37 23.22
CA SER A 589 7.72 -16.18 23.50
C SER A 589 6.89 -16.70 22.33
N VAL A 590 5.90 -17.53 22.62
CA VAL A 590 5.01 -18.11 21.62
C VAL A 590 3.61 -17.52 21.76
N LEU A 591 3.12 -16.90 20.70
CA LEU A 591 1.72 -16.48 20.57
C LEU A 591 1.04 -17.37 19.52
N GLU A 592 -0.07 -17.97 19.88
CA GLU A 592 -0.78 -18.92 19.03
C GLU A 592 -2.23 -18.48 18.82
N MET A 593 -2.73 -18.68 17.59
CA MET A 593 -4.13 -18.54 17.24
C MET A 593 -4.59 -19.80 16.52
N ASP A 594 -5.63 -20.44 17.03
CA ASP A 594 -6.36 -21.53 16.37
C ASP A 594 -7.79 -21.06 16.06
N GLY A 595 -8.28 -21.39 14.86
CA GLY A 595 -9.58 -20.94 14.37
C GLY A 595 -9.49 -19.92 13.24
N GLN A 596 -10.61 -19.25 12.98
CA GLN A 596 -10.71 -18.22 11.94
C GLN A 596 -11.64 -17.08 12.37
N PHE A 597 -11.44 -15.91 11.79
CA PHE A 597 -12.32 -14.76 11.88
C PHE A 597 -13.45 -14.88 10.85
N ASP A 598 -14.68 -14.74 11.29
CA ASP A 598 -15.84 -14.59 10.41
C ASP A 598 -16.21 -13.11 10.25
N ARG A 599 -15.99 -12.31 11.30
CA ARG A 599 -16.43 -10.90 11.36
C ARG A 599 -15.28 -9.99 11.74
N LEU A 600 -15.32 -8.76 11.23
CA LEU A 600 -14.31 -7.74 11.53
C LEU A 600 -14.23 -7.39 13.02
N ASP A 601 -15.37 -7.42 13.72
CA ASP A 601 -15.45 -7.18 15.17
C ASP A 601 -14.53 -8.11 15.97
N GLU A 602 -14.37 -9.35 15.49
CA GLU A 602 -13.53 -10.36 16.14
C GLU A 602 -12.04 -9.98 16.05
N LEU A 603 -11.61 -9.45 14.90
CA LEU A 603 -10.24 -9.01 14.68
C LEU A 603 -9.89 -7.78 15.53
N ILE A 604 -10.77 -6.76 15.55
CA ILE A 604 -10.59 -5.55 16.38
C ILE A 604 -10.56 -5.92 17.86
N TYR A 605 -11.46 -6.81 18.29
CA TYR A 605 -11.49 -7.27 19.67
C TYR A 605 -10.20 -7.99 20.05
N VAL A 606 -9.68 -8.87 19.18
CA VAL A 606 -8.38 -9.52 19.40
C VAL A 606 -7.24 -8.50 19.46
N GLU A 607 -7.16 -7.57 18.50
CA GLU A 607 -6.14 -6.52 18.47
C GLU A 607 -6.11 -5.71 19.78
N SER A 608 -7.28 -5.40 20.34
CA SER A 608 -7.40 -4.61 21.57
C SER A 608 -6.86 -5.27 22.84
N HIS A 609 -6.63 -6.60 22.82
CA HIS A 609 -6.10 -7.36 23.96
C HIS A 609 -4.66 -7.82 23.74
N LEU A 610 -4.10 -7.64 22.54
CA LEU A 610 -2.69 -7.88 22.26
C LEU A 610 -1.86 -6.67 22.67
N SER A 611 -0.69 -6.93 23.24
CA SER A 611 0.25 -5.91 23.69
C SER A 611 1.57 -6.03 22.94
N ASN A 612 2.33 -4.93 22.86
CA ASN A 612 3.55 -4.85 22.06
C ASN A 612 3.34 -5.29 20.60
N ILE A 613 2.31 -4.79 19.90
CA ILE A 613 2.11 -5.09 18.47
C ILE A 613 2.74 -4.05 17.52
N SER A 614 3.49 -3.07 18.06
CA SER A 614 4.22 -2.03 17.30
C SER A 614 3.34 -1.23 16.32
N THR A 615 2.08 -1.01 16.70
CA THR A 615 1.13 -0.16 15.99
C THR A 615 1.38 1.32 16.27
N LYS A 616 1.18 2.18 15.27
CA LYS A 616 1.25 3.65 15.40
C LYS A 616 -0.06 4.25 15.92
N PHE A 617 -1.16 3.57 15.67
CA PHE A 617 -2.49 3.94 16.14
C PHE A 617 -3.34 2.69 16.39
N TYR A 618 -4.37 2.83 17.21
CA TYR A 618 -5.29 1.73 17.51
C TYR A 618 -6.07 1.30 16.25
N GLY A 619 -6.11 -0.01 15.97
CA GLY A 619 -6.77 -0.56 14.79
C GLY A 619 -5.89 -0.63 13.54
N GLU A 620 -4.58 -0.35 13.65
CA GLU A 620 -3.67 -0.41 12.51
C GLU A 620 -3.52 -1.84 11.96
N VAL A 621 -3.47 -2.87 12.81
CA VAL A 621 -3.39 -4.27 12.34
C VAL A 621 -4.65 -4.62 11.55
N THR A 622 -5.81 -4.33 12.13
CA THR A 622 -7.11 -4.51 11.47
C THR A 622 -7.16 -3.77 10.13
N GLN A 623 -6.74 -2.50 10.10
CA GLN A 623 -6.74 -1.71 8.88
C GLN A 623 -5.83 -2.31 7.80
N GLN A 624 -4.63 -2.78 8.17
CA GLN A 624 -3.69 -3.39 7.23
C GLN A 624 -4.21 -4.74 6.69
N MET A 625 -4.86 -5.54 7.53
CA MET A 625 -5.50 -6.79 7.08
C MET A 625 -6.69 -6.51 6.15
N LEU A 626 -7.50 -5.48 6.44
CA LEU A 626 -8.64 -5.08 5.61
C LEU A 626 -8.25 -4.57 4.22
N LYS A 627 -7.10 -3.89 4.09
CA LYS A 627 -6.58 -3.43 2.78
C LYS A 627 -6.40 -4.60 1.80
N HIS A 628 -6.13 -5.79 2.33
CA HIS A 628 -5.86 -7.02 1.58
C HIS A 628 -6.81 -8.15 2.02
N ALA A 629 -8.10 -7.84 2.18
CA ALA A 629 -9.10 -8.80 2.64
C ALA A 629 -9.26 -10.01 1.70
N ASP A 630 -8.89 -9.86 0.43
CA ASP A 630 -8.88 -10.88 -0.61
C ASP A 630 -7.66 -11.83 -0.54
N PHE A 631 -6.65 -11.50 0.26
CA PHE A 631 -5.45 -12.33 0.36
C PHE A 631 -5.72 -13.64 1.11
N PRO A 632 -5.05 -14.74 0.71
CA PRO A 632 -5.07 -15.98 1.49
C PRO A 632 -4.65 -15.75 2.94
N GLY A 633 -5.37 -16.39 3.86
CA GLY A 633 -5.11 -16.28 5.31
C GLY A 633 -5.53 -14.95 5.95
N SER A 634 -6.22 -14.05 5.23
CA SER A 634 -6.75 -12.80 5.82
C SER A 634 -7.81 -13.03 6.91
N ASN A 635 -8.36 -14.23 6.98
CA ASN A 635 -9.36 -14.64 7.97
C ASN A 635 -8.81 -15.55 9.06
N ASN A 636 -7.50 -15.73 9.22
CA ASN A 636 -6.94 -16.57 10.29
C ASN A 636 -5.60 -16.03 10.82
N GLY A 637 -4.96 -16.81 11.71
CA GLY A 637 -3.70 -16.43 12.35
C GLY A 637 -2.55 -16.16 11.38
N THR A 638 -2.60 -16.70 10.15
CA THR A 638 -1.56 -16.51 9.14
C THR A 638 -1.46 -15.04 8.74
N GLY A 639 -2.58 -14.44 8.31
CA GLY A 639 -2.59 -13.03 7.93
C GLY A 639 -2.36 -12.09 9.11
N LEU A 640 -2.88 -12.46 10.30
CA LEU A 640 -2.69 -11.69 11.53
C LEU A 640 -1.20 -11.60 11.90
N PHE A 641 -0.52 -12.74 12.06
CA PHE A 641 0.87 -12.76 12.49
C PHE A 641 1.83 -12.25 11.42
N GLN A 642 1.56 -12.50 10.13
CA GLN A 642 2.33 -11.86 9.05
C GLN A 642 2.25 -10.33 9.10
N THR A 643 1.07 -9.78 9.37
CA THR A 643 0.87 -8.33 9.49
C THR A 643 1.60 -7.78 10.71
N ILE A 644 1.48 -8.44 11.86
CA ILE A 644 2.19 -8.06 13.09
C ILE A 644 3.71 -8.09 12.88
N VAL A 645 4.26 -9.14 12.26
CA VAL A 645 5.70 -9.22 11.93
C VAL A 645 6.13 -8.06 11.02
N GLY A 646 5.30 -7.65 10.06
CA GLY A 646 5.55 -6.46 9.25
C GLY A 646 5.67 -5.18 10.08
N LEU A 647 4.77 -4.98 11.04
CA LEU A 647 4.83 -3.83 11.95
C LEU A 647 6.07 -3.88 12.86
N LYS A 648 6.47 -5.07 13.30
CA LYS A 648 7.70 -5.29 14.08
C LYS A 648 8.94 -4.91 13.31
N ILE A 649 9.03 -5.29 12.04
CA ILE A 649 10.18 -4.95 11.20
C ILE A 649 10.24 -3.46 10.93
N ARG A 650 9.09 -2.79 10.77
CA ARG A 650 9.04 -1.33 10.64
C ARG A 650 9.60 -0.64 11.88
N ASP A 651 9.15 -1.06 13.06
CA ASP A 651 9.61 -0.53 14.34
C ASP A 651 11.13 -0.77 14.55
N LEU A 652 11.61 -1.97 14.25
CA LEU A 652 13.03 -2.31 14.27
C LEU A 652 13.85 -1.45 13.29
N TYR A 653 13.36 -1.26 12.06
CA TYR A 653 14.00 -0.39 11.07
C TYR A 653 14.11 1.05 11.58
N GLU A 654 13.02 1.61 12.10
CA GLU A 654 13.00 2.98 12.64
C GLU A 654 13.99 3.15 13.80
N GLN A 655 14.08 2.17 14.71
CA GLN A 655 15.02 2.20 15.83
C GLN A 655 16.48 2.06 15.37
N ILE A 656 16.77 1.19 14.39
CA ILE A 656 18.11 1.06 13.79
C ILE A 656 18.55 2.36 13.13
N VAL A 657 17.67 2.97 12.32
CA VAL A 657 17.97 4.23 11.63
C VAL A 657 18.15 5.37 12.63
N ALA A 658 17.31 5.46 13.66
CA ALA A 658 17.45 6.45 14.73
C ALA A 658 18.79 6.31 15.48
N ALA A 659 19.18 5.09 15.85
CA ALA A 659 20.45 4.82 16.51
C ALA A 659 21.66 5.16 15.61
N ARG A 660 21.58 4.83 14.31
CA ARG A 660 22.62 5.19 13.33
C ARG A 660 22.74 6.70 13.13
N THR A 661 21.63 7.43 13.18
CA THR A 661 21.62 8.91 13.06
C THR A 661 22.20 9.59 14.30
N ALA A 662 22.04 8.98 15.48
CA ALA A 662 22.57 9.51 16.73
C ALA A 662 24.09 9.30 16.90
N ALA A 663 24.65 8.20 16.39
CA ALA A 663 26.07 7.85 16.57
C ALA A 663 27.09 8.87 16.01
N PRO A 664 26.88 9.54 14.85
CA PRO A 664 27.77 10.58 14.34
C PRO A 664 27.87 11.83 15.23
N LEU A 665 26.87 12.13 16.06
CA LEU A 665 26.82 13.34 16.88
C LEU A 665 27.67 13.25 18.15
N GLU A 666 28.01 12.05 18.63
CA GLU A 666 28.89 11.85 19.79
C GLU A 666 30.37 11.90 19.42
N ALA A 667 30.75 11.48 18.20
CA ALA A 667 32.13 11.52 17.72
C ALA A 667 32.66 12.95 17.51
N THR A 668 31.79 13.95 17.36
CA THR A 668 32.15 15.38 17.21
C THR A 668 32.22 16.13 18.54
N LYS A 669 31.88 15.48 19.66
CA LYS A 669 31.96 16.05 21.03
C LYS A 669 33.15 15.53 21.84
N ALA A 670 33.94 14.61 21.29
CA ALA A 670 35.12 14.02 21.93
C ALA A 670 36.42 14.73 21.54
#